data_AF-A0A962G750-F1
#
_entry.id   AF-A0A962G750-F1
#
_cell.length_a   1.000
_cell.length_b   1.000
_cell.length_c   1.000
_cell.angle_alpha   90.00
_cell.angle_beta   90.00
_cell.angle_gamma   90.00
#
_symmetry.space_group_name_H-M   'P 1'
#
loop_
_entity.id
_entity.type
_entity.pdbx_description
1 polymer ?
#
loop_
_entity_poly.entity_id
_entity_poly.type
_entity_poly.pdbx_seq_one_letter_code
_entity_poly.pdbx_strand_id
1 'polypeptide(L)'
;ELSVDEQAFLDGPVEELCAKINEWEISHELADLPEDMWEFLKANRFFGMIIPKQYGGLQFSALAHSAVLQKIASMSATVSSTVAVPNSLGPAELLLHYGTEEQKNHYLPRLADGREIPCFALTGPYAGSDATSLPDYGIVCKGEWQGGNVLGVRLTFDKRYITLAPVATIVGLAFRLLDPDHLLGDVEDRGITLALIPRDTDGLEIGRRHFPLNVPFQNGPVRGKDVFVPLSQLIGGPDMAGQGWRMLVECLSVGRAISLPSSATGGACAGVAATGAYARIRKQFGLAIGRFEGVEEALARIGGLTYATTALSRATAAAVDRGEKPAVPSAIAKYHATEWGRQICTDAMDVHGGKGVILGPGNYLGRSWQGVPIMITVEGANIMTRSLMIFGQGAIRCHPYVLAEMQAAALPDYGDRLRKFDDLLFRHIGFGISNGVRSFVLGLTHAKIGSAPGDAYTRRFYRKLNRYSSALALVADTSMLVLGGKLKFKEKISARLGDVLSYLYIASAMLKRYEDEDRPVTDQPLLAWAFHECTWRMQMALDGVIRNFPVRPVAWLLRALVFPLGRREVPPSDRLGHRVAAILMTPNEARTRLASGAYLTPSANNPVGRMNALLPEVVAAEPIERKFLKAVKSGDVGGLDFEAQIAEAEAKGVLTSAERKLLERVRTASFEFISVDDFAPEELRAATKKKPPKSLRSVA
;
A
#
# COMPACT_ATOMS: atom_id res chain seq x y z
N GLU A 1 9.86 4.52 17.56
CA GLU A 1 9.56 5.91 17.18
C GLU A 1 10.54 6.33 16.11
N LEU A 2 10.34 7.49 15.46
CA LEU A 2 11.31 8.04 14.52
C LEU A 2 12.45 8.71 15.29
N SER A 3 13.66 8.67 14.74
CA SER A 3 14.78 9.45 15.25
C SER A 3 14.57 10.96 15.01
N VAL A 4 15.38 11.79 15.68
CA VAL A 4 15.33 13.25 15.52
C VAL A 4 15.58 13.66 14.07
N ASP A 5 16.57 13.07 13.40
CA ASP A 5 16.89 13.36 11.99
C ASP A 5 15.71 12.99 11.06
N GLU A 6 15.08 11.84 11.29
CA GLU A 6 13.95 11.37 10.48
C GLU A 6 12.70 12.24 10.69
N GLN A 7 12.44 12.65 11.94
CA GLN A 7 11.34 13.55 12.25
C GLN A 7 11.59 14.94 11.65
N ALA A 8 12.81 15.46 11.75
CA ALA A 8 13.19 16.74 11.13
C ALA A 8 13.05 16.69 9.59
N PHE A 9 13.35 15.56 8.97
CA PHE A 9 13.13 15.38 7.54
C PHE A 9 11.63 15.42 7.17
N LEU A 10 10.79 14.75 7.96
CA LEU A 10 9.33 14.77 7.78
C LEU A 10 8.70 16.14 7.98
N ASP A 11 9.23 16.93 8.92
CA ASP A 11 8.68 18.24 9.30
C ASP A 11 9.28 19.40 8.48
N GLY A 12 10.39 19.16 7.78
CA GLY A 12 11.03 20.12 6.88
C GLY A 12 10.88 19.71 5.41
N PRO A 13 11.89 19.02 4.81
CA PRO A 13 11.90 18.65 3.39
C PRO A 13 10.61 18.01 2.86
N VAL A 14 9.94 17.14 3.62
CA VAL A 14 8.69 16.49 3.16
C VAL A 14 7.50 17.46 3.20
N GLU A 15 7.39 18.32 4.21
CA GLU A 15 6.38 19.38 4.24
C GLU A 15 6.58 20.35 3.07
N GLU A 16 7.82 20.76 2.79
CA GLU A 16 8.13 21.65 1.67
C GLU A 16 7.83 20.99 0.32
N LEU A 17 8.18 19.71 0.15
CA LEU A 17 7.80 18.96 -1.05
C LEU A 17 6.28 18.95 -1.23
N CYS A 18 5.52 18.61 -0.18
CA CYS A 18 4.06 18.55 -0.25
C CYS A 18 3.44 19.92 -0.55
N ALA A 19 4.02 21.01 -0.05
CA ALA A 19 3.59 22.37 -0.35
C ALA A 19 3.77 22.74 -1.84
N LYS A 20 4.81 22.19 -2.49
CA LYS A 20 5.10 22.38 -3.92
C LYS A 20 4.21 21.55 -4.84
N ILE A 21 3.56 20.49 -4.34
CA ILE A 21 2.74 19.61 -5.18
C ILE A 21 1.51 20.35 -5.70
N ASN A 22 1.40 20.42 -7.02
CA ASN A 22 0.19 20.79 -7.75
C ASN A 22 -0.24 19.61 -8.64
N GLU A 23 -1.22 18.84 -8.17
CA GLU A 23 -1.63 17.60 -8.85
C GLU A 23 -2.27 17.88 -10.22
N TRP A 24 -2.93 19.03 -10.42
CA TRP A 24 -3.51 19.39 -11.71
C TRP A 24 -2.43 19.67 -12.76
N GLU A 25 -1.45 20.50 -12.41
CA GLU A 25 -0.29 20.80 -13.26
C GLU A 25 0.47 19.52 -13.61
N ILE A 26 0.76 18.66 -12.62
CA ILE A 26 1.46 17.39 -12.83
C ILE A 26 0.65 16.46 -13.75
N SER A 27 -0.64 16.27 -13.48
CA SER A 27 -1.46 15.23 -14.12
C SER A 27 -2.09 15.63 -15.46
N HIS A 28 -2.33 16.92 -15.66
CA HIS A 28 -3.07 17.43 -16.82
C HIS A 28 -2.20 18.30 -17.74
N GLU A 29 -1.44 19.25 -17.19
CA GLU A 29 -0.73 20.26 -17.98
C GLU A 29 0.62 19.74 -18.48
N LEU A 30 1.46 19.24 -17.58
CA LEU A 30 2.81 18.76 -17.88
C LEU A 30 2.82 17.28 -18.26
N ALA A 31 1.91 16.50 -17.67
CA ALA A 31 2.01 15.04 -17.62
C ALA A 31 3.41 14.61 -17.13
N ASP A 32 4.01 15.32 -16.18
CA ASP A 32 5.35 15.09 -15.61
C ASP A 32 5.47 15.91 -14.32
N LEU A 33 6.54 15.68 -13.55
CA LEU A 33 6.90 16.61 -12.48
C LEU A 33 7.55 17.86 -13.07
N PRO A 34 7.28 19.07 -12.51
CA PRO A 34 8.06 20.26 -12.81
C PRO A 34 9.57 20.06 -12.59
N GLU A 35 10.39 20.79 -13.34
CA GLU A 35 11.86 20.67 -13.30
C GLU A 35 12.42 21.00 -11.91
N ASP A 36 11.94 22.07 -11.29
CA ASP A 36 12.34 22.49 -9.94
C ASP A 36 11.97 21.43 -8.88
N MET A 37 10.90 20.67 -9.08
CA MET A 37 10.53 19.55 -8.23
C MET A 37 11.50 18.38 -8.39
N TRP A 38 11.91 18.05 -9.62
CA TRP A 38 12.95 17.05 -9.86
C TRP A 38 14.27 17.44 -9.18
N GLU A 39 14.68 18.70 -9.29
CA GLU A 39 15.87 19.23 -8.62
C GLU A 39 15.74 19.17 -7.10
N PHE A 40 14.57 19.53 -6.56
CA PHE A 40 14.29 19.47 -5.13
C PHE A 40 14.42 18.05 -4.57
N LEU A 41 13.86 17.05 -5.26
CA LEU A 41 13.95 15.64 -4.86
C LEU A 41 15.41 15.17 -4.78
N LYS A 42 16.24 15.54 -5.76
CA LYS A 42 17.67 15.21 -5.82
C LYS A 42 18.47 15.92 -4.72
N ALA A 43 18.28 17.24 -4.60
CA ALA A 43 18.98 18.08 -3.63
C ALA A 43 18.75 17.61 -2.19
N ASN A 44 17.51 17.22 -1.87
CA ASN A 44 17.11 16.75 -0.54
C ASN A 44 17.19 15.22 -0.37
N ARG A 45 17.83 14.50 -1.29
CA ARG A 45 18.12 13.06 -1.17
C ARG A 45 16.89 12.16 -1.03
N PHE A 46 15.76 12.55 -1.63
CA PHE A 46 14.55 11.72 -1.64
C PHE A 46 14.78 10.37 -2.35
N PHE A 47 15.76 10.25 -3.24
CA PHE A 47 16.13 9.00 -3.91
C PHE A 47 17.13 8.13 -3.13
N GLY A 48 17.64 8.63 -2.00
CA GLY A 48 18.70 8.00 -1.21
C GLY A 48 18.33 7.74 0.26
N MET A 49 17.04 7.56 0.56
CA MET A 49 16.57 7.36 1.94
C MET A 49 17.17 6.11 2.58
N ILE A 50 17.26 5.00 1.84
CA ILE A 50 17.80 3.73 2.36
C ILE A 50 19.33 3.64 2.29
N ILE A 51 19.98 4.57 1.57
CA ILE A 51 21.42 4.51 1.33
C ILE A 51 22.17 4.98 2.60
N PRO A 52 23.17 4.23 3.09
CA PRO A 52 23.95 4.61 4.26
C PRO A 52 24.60 5.99 4.15
N LYS A 53 24.74 6.68 5.30
CA LYS A 53 25.34 8.03 5.37
C LYS A 53 26.78 8.06 4.82
N GLN A 54 27.54 6.97 4.97
CA GLN A 54 28.90 6.84 4.41
C GLN A 54 28.95 6.95 2.87
N TYR A 55 27.84 6.64 2.20
CA TYR A 55 27.68 6.81 0.75
C TYR A 55 26.88 8.07 0.42
N GLY A 56 26.70 9.00 1.35
CA GLY A 56 25.98 10.26 1.12
C GLY A 56 24.45 10.16 1.09
N GLY A 57 23.88 9.01 1.50
CA GLY A 57 22.44 8.84 1.69
C GLY A 57 21.96 9.25 3.10
N LEU A 58 20.68 9.00 3.39
CA LEU A 58 20.05 9.40 4.66
C LEU A 58 20.07 8.30 5.74
N GLN A 59 20.17 7.03 5.33
CA GLN A 59 20.15 5.86 6.22
C GLN A 59 18.89 5.81 7.11
N PHE A 60 17.74 6.07 6.52
CA PHE A 60 16.46 6.04 7.21
C PHE A 60 15.96 4.62 7.47
N SER A 61 15.27 4.48 8.59
CA SER A 61 14.49 3.30 8.95
C SER A 61 13.35 3.06 7.95
N ALA A 62 12.86 1.82 7.89
CA ALA A 62 11.65 1.44 7.18
C ALA A 62 10.43 2.21 7.70
N LEU A 63 10.36 2.52 9.00
CA LEU A 63 9.33 3.39 9.57
C LEU A 63 9.41 4.82 9.01
N ALA A 64 10.59 5.42 8.92
CA ALA A 64 10.76 6.75 8.33
C ALA A 64 10.41 6.74 6.83
N HIS A 65 10.91 5.76 6.09
CA HIS A 65 10.54 5.58 4.67
C HIS A 65 9.02 5.45 4.51
N SER A 66 8.35 4.65 5.36
CA SER A 66 6.90 4.51 5.36
C SER A 66 6.18 5.83 5.63
N ALA A 67 6.63 6.61 6.61
CA ALA A 67 6.03 7.89 6.96
C ALA A 67 6.18 8.94 5.85
N VAL A 68 7.36 9.01 5.21
CA VAL A 68 7.61 9.90 4.07
C VAL A 68 6.65 9.58 2.93
N LEU A 69 6.55 8.30 2.54
CA LEU A 69 5.65 7.89 1.46
C LEU A 69 4.18 8.09 1.79
N GLN A 70 3.75 7.88 3.04
CA GLN A 70 2.39 8.17 3.47
C GLN A 70 2.03 9.65 3.24
N LYS A 71 2.88 10.56 3.72
CA LYS A 71 2.65 12.00 3.61
C LYS A 71 2.60 12.45 2.15
N ILE A 72 3.54 12.01 1.32
CA ILE A 72 3.56 12.34 -0.12
C ILE A 72 2.35 11.74 -0.86
N ALA A 73 2.04 10.47 -0.62
CA ALA A 73 0.93 9.78 -1.29
C ALA A 73 -0.45 10.35 -0.93
N SER A 74 -0.57 11.06 0.20
CA SER A 74 -1.78 11.80 0.56
C SER A 74 -2.07 12.97 -0.40
N MET A 75 -1.05 13.44 -1.13
CA MET A 75 -1.13 14.55 -2.08
C MET A 75 -1.04 14.07 -3.54
N SER A 76 -0.06 13.23 -3.87
CA SER A 76 0.18 12.78 -5.25
C SER A 76 0.71 11.36 -5.35
N ALA A 77 -0.02 10.51 -6.09
CA ALA A 77 0.44 9.17 -6.43
C ALA A 77 1.64 9.19 -7.39
N THR A 78 1.75 10.22 -8.23
CA THR A 78 2.84 10.41 -9.19
C THR A 78 4.16 10.69 -8.47
N VAL A 79 4.15 11.64 -7.55
CA VAL A 79 5.34 12.00 -6.75
C VAL A 79 5.73 10.85 -5.83
N SER A 80 4.76 10.23 -5.14
CA SER A 80 5.02 9.08 -4.26
C SER A 80 5.68 7.92 -5.03
N SER A 81 5.18 7.59 -6.22
CA SER A 81 5.76 6.52 -7.05
C SER A 81 7.18 6.85 -7.52
N THR A 82 7.43 8.12 -7.83
CA THR A 82 8.76 8.62 -8.25
C THR A 82 9.78 8.49 -7.12
N VAL A 83 9.38 8.77 -5.87
CA VAL A 83 10.23 8.63 -4.68
C VAL A 83 10.37 7.17 -4.22
N ALA A 84 9.30 6.37 -4.32
CA ALA A 84 9.29 5.01 -3.79
C ALA A 84 10.23 4.05 -4.54
N VAL A 85 10.30 4.15 -5.88
CA VAL A 85 11.05 3.17 -6.69
C VAL A 85 12.54 3.14 -6.38
N PRO A 86 13.28 4.28 -6.35
CA PRO A 86 14.70 4.27 -5.99
C PRO A 86 15.00 3.68 -4.60
N ASN A 87 14.04 3.76 -3.67
CA ASN A 87 14.19 3.35 -2.27
C ASN A 87 13.64 1.96 -1.94
N SER A 88 13.19 1.18 -2.93
CA SER A 88 12.60 -0.15 -2.68
C SER A 88 12.95 -1.18 -3.76
N LEU A 89 12.66 -0.86 -5.02
CA LEU A 89 12.90 -1.75 -6.15
C LEU A 89 14.11 -1.32 -6.98
N GLY A 90 14.81 -0.28 -6.54
CA GLY A 90 15.97 0.27 -7.21
C GLY A 90 17.24 -0.59 -7.01
N PRO A 91 18.25 -0.42 -7.88
CA PRO A 91 19.56 -1.03 -7.73
C PRO A 91 20.24 -0.76 -6.38
N ALA A 92 19.88 0.30 -5.66
CA ALA A 92 20.49 0.64 -4.38
C ALA A 92 20.38 -0.50 -3.37
N GLU A 93 19.19 -1.09 -3.17
CA GLU A 93 19.00 -2.18 -2.21
C GLU A 93 19.81 -3.43 -2.62
N LEU A 94 19.79 -3.76 -3.91
CA LEU A 94 20.56 -4.88 -4.46
C LEU A 94 22.08 -4.67 -4.29
N LEU A 95 22.57 -3.46 -4.53
CA LEU A 95 23.97 -3.09 -4.37
C LEU A 95 24.43 -3.13 -2.91
N LEU A 96 23.58 -2.73 -1.97
CA LEU A 96 23.88 -2.79 -0.54
C LEU A 96 24.14 -4.23 -0.08
N HIS A 97 23.32 -5.18 -0.56
CA HIS A 97 23.41 -6.58 -0.14
C HIS A 97 24.37 -7.42 -0.96
N TYR A 98 24.49 -7.16 -2.26
CA TYR A 98 25.16 -8.06 -3.19
C TYR A 98 26.18 -7.36 -4.09
N GLY A 99 26.24 -6.03 -4.12
CA GLY A 99 27.23 -5.31 -4.92
C GLY A 99 28.65 -5.55 -4.44
N THR A 100 29.61 -5.51 -5.35
CA THR A 100 31.03 -5.45 -4.97
C THR A 100 31.35 -4.11 -4.31
N GLU A 101 32.48 -4.00 -3.62
CA GLU A 101 32.89 -2.73 -3.00
C GLU A 101 33.09 -1.63 -4.05
N GLU A 102 33.62 -1.96 -5.23
CA GLU A 102 33.76 -1.02 -6.36
C GLU A 102 32.39 -0.53 -6.83
N GLN A 103 31.42 -1.44 -6.97
CA GLN A 103 30.05 -1.08 -7.38
C GLN A 103 29.38 -0.19 -6.33
N LYS A 104 29.53 -0.51 -5.04
CA LYS A 104 28.98 0.30 -3.94
C LYS A 104 29.58 1.70 -3.94
N ASN A 105 30.91 1.80 -3.98
CA ASN A 105 31.64 3.07 -3.98
C ASN A 105 31.33 3.93 -5.23
N HIS A 106 31.08 3.30 -6.37
CA HIS A 106 30.73 4.02 -7.60
C HIS A 106 29.26 4.47 -7.62
N TYR A 107 28.32 3.53 -7.43
CA TYR A 107 26.90 3.78 -7.69
C TYR A 107 26.15 4.37 -6.51
N LEU A 108 26.39 3.93 -5.26
CA LEU A 108 25.57 4.37 -4.12
C LEU A 108 25.64 5.90 -3.89
N PRO A 109 26.81 6.57 -3.98
CA PRO A 109 26.85 8.03 -3.86
C PRO A 109 26.10 8.77 -4.97
N ARG A 110 26.13 8.23 -6.19
CA ARG A 110 25.46 8.85 -7.34
C ARG A 110 23.95 8.61 -7.34
N LEU A 111 23.52 7.47 -6.80
CA LEU A 111 22.10 7.17 -6.57
C LEU A 111 21.54 8.03 -5.44
N ALA A 112 22.31 8.25 -4.37
CA ALA A 112 21.87 9.04 -3.22
C ALA A 112 21.58 10.49 -3.60
N ASP A 113 22.45 11.11 -4.40
CA ASP A 113 22.30 12.50 -4.83
C ASP A 113 21.53 12.71 -6.14
N GLY A 114 21.07 11.63 -6.76
CA GLY A 114 20.25 11.66 -7.97
C GLY A 114 21.01 12.06 -9.24
N ARG A 115 22.35 12.02 -9.24
CA ARG A 115 23.16 12.00 -10.47
C ARG A 115 22.83 10.77 -11.31
N GLU A 116 22.57 9.64 -10.64
CA GLU A 116 21.96 8.47 -11.25
C GLU A 116 20.48 8.38 -10.87
N ILE A 117 19.60 8.30 -11.86
CA ILE A 117 18.19 7.96 -11.68
C ILE A 117 18.02 6.50 -12.08
N PRO A 118 17.69 5.60 -11.14
CA PRO A 118 17.57 4.19 -11.46
C PRO A 118 16.17 3.81 -11.97
N CYS A 119 16.13 2.76 -12.80
CA CYS A 119 14.94 1.94 -12.98
C CYS A 119 15.27 0.44 -12.89
N PHE A 120 14.25 -0.40 -12.71
CA PHE A 120 14.45 -1.86 -12.65
C PHE A 120 13.58 -2.61 -13.67
N ALA A 121 14.23 -3.22 -14.65
CA ALA A 121 13.67 -3.87 -15.81
C ALA A 121 13.54 -5.39 -15.59
N LEU A 122 12.49 -5.78 -14.86
CA LEU A 122 12.11 -7.19 -14.66
C LEU A 122 11.04 -7.66 -15.64
N THR A 123 9.93 -6.92 -15.70
CA THR A 123 8.71 -7.31 -16.43
C THR A 123 8.85 -7.15 -17.94
N GLY A 124 8.41 -8.16 -18.69
CA GLY A 124 8.38 -8.16 -20.15
C GLY A 124 6.97 -8.38 -20.73
N PRO A 125 6.83 -8.39 -22.07
CA PRO A 125 5.59 -8.75 -22.75
C PRO A 125 5.05 -10.13 -22.36
N TYR A 126 5.95 -11.09 -22.16
CA TYR A 126 5.61 -12.50 -21.96
C TYR A 126 5.74 -12.99 -20.51
N ALA A 127 6.41 -12.22 -19.63
CA ALA A 127 6.62 -12.59 -18.23
C ALA A 127 6.27 -11.42 -17.29
N GLY A 128 5.37 -11.68 -16.34
CA GLY A 128 4.87 -10.72 -15.36
C GLY A 128 4.78 -11.35 -13.98
N SER A 129 3.61 -11.91 -13.64
CA SER A 129 3.41 -12.64 -12.38
C SER A 129 4.34 -13.85 -12.24
N ASP A 130 4.56 -14.59 -13.33
CA ASP A 130 5.61 -15.60 -13.41
C ASP A 130 6.90 -14.95 -13.89
N ALA A 131 7.62 -14.31 -12.96
CA ALA A 131 8.87 -13.62 -13.27
C ALA A 131 10.00 -14.59 -13.63
N THR A 132 9.88 -15.89 -13.29
CA THR A 132 10.93 -16.88 -13.55
C THR A 132 10.96 -17.40 -14.99
N SER A 133 9.89 -17.21 -15.75
CA SER A 133 9.80 -17.60 -17.17
C SER A 133 10.19 -16.49 -18.15
N LEU A 134 11.01 -15.53 -17.69
CA LEU A 134 11.50 -14.45 -18.54
C LEU A 134 12.24 -15.01 -19.78
N PRO A 135 11.92 -14.55 -21.01
CA PRO A 135 12.58 -15.01 -22.23
C PRO A 135 13.87 -14.24 -22.53
N ASP A 136 14.12 -13.15 -21.80
CA ASP A 136 15.28 -12.28 -21.98
C ASP A 136 16.56 -13.02 -21.57
N TYR A 137 17.60 -12.91 -22.39
CA TYR A 137 18.83 -13.70 -22.19
C TYR A 137 20.09 -12.88 -22.42
N GLY A 138 21.19 -13.41 -21.89
CA GLY A 138 22.54 -12.90 -22.08
C GLY A 138 23.49 -14.05 -22.38
N ILE A 139 24.32 -13.89 -23.41
CA ILE A 139 25.35 -14.87 -23.78
C ILE A 139 26.71 -14.32 -23.35
N VAL A 140 27.45 -15.07 -22.53
CA VAL A 140 28.82 -14.74 -22.16
C VAL A 140 29.70 -14.74 -23.41
N CYS A 141 30.40 -13.64 -23.65
CA CYS A 141 31.29 -13.51 -24.80
C CYS A 141 32.35 -12.43 -24.58
N LYS A 142 33.32 -12.35 -25.49
CA LYS A 142 34.23 -11.20 -25.57
C LYS A 142 33.62 -10.10 -26.42
N GLY A 143 33.82 -8.85 -26.02
CA GLY A 143 33.34 -7.67 -26.76
C GLY A 143 34.10 -6.42 -26.39
N GLU A 144 33.94 -5.38 -27.20
CA GLU A 144 34.56 -4.09 -26.96
C GLU A 144 33.81 -3.31 -25.88
N TRP A 145 34.55 -2.77 -24.92
CA TRP A 145 34.05 -1.87 -23.89
C TRP A 145 35.13 -0.83 -23.57
N GLN A 146 34.77 0.46 -23.67
CA GLN A 146 35.69 1.58 -23.39
C GLN A 146 37.06 1.46 -24.09
N GLY A 147 37.06 0.97 -25.34
CA GLY A 147 38.28 0.81 -26.15
C GLY A 147 39.11 -0.43 -25.85
N GLY A 148 38.66 -1.35 -24.98
CA GLY A 148 39.31 -2.63 -24.71
C GLY A 148 38.42 -3.82 -25.05
N ASN A 149 39.00 -4.93 -25.48
CA ASN A 149 38.28 -6.20 -25.67
C ASN A 149 38.26 -6.99 -24.35
N VAL A 150 37.09 -7.10 -23.73
CA VAL A 150 36.91 -7.66 -22.38
C VAL A 150 35.88 -8.78 -22.38
N LEU A 151 35.91 -9.62 -21.35
CA LEU A 151 34.86 -10.61 -21.12
C LEU A 151 33.60 -9.91 -20.58
N GLY A 152 32.45 -10.25 -21.14
CA GLY A 152 31.19 -9.63 -20.83
C GLY A 152 30.02 -10.50 -21.25
N VAL A 153 28.87 -9.86 -21.44
CA VAL A 153 27.61 -10.51 -21.79
C VAL A 153 26.95 -9.71 -22.90
N ARG A 154 26.51 -10.40 -23.96
CA ARG A 154 25.67 -9.84 -25.01
C ARG A 154 24.21 -10.12 -24.70
N LEU A 155 23.44 -9.06 -24.45
CA LEU A 155 22.09 -9.07 -23.93
C LEU A 155 21.05 -8.84 -25.02
N THR A 156 19.97 -9.62 -25.00
CA THR A 156 18.78 -9.40 -25.81
C THR A 156 17.54 -9.46 -24.93
N PHE A 157 16.74 -8.37 -24.94
CA PHE A 157 15.61 -8.20 -24.03
C PHE A 157 14.54 -7.26 -24.57
N ASP A 158 13.28 -7.49 -24.15
CA ASP A 158 12.15 -6.58 -24.38
C ASP A 158 11.37 -6.44 -23.07
N LYS A 159 11.47 -5.27 -22.44
CA LYS A 159 10.90 -4.97 -21.14
C LYS A 159 9.82 -3.90 -21.28
N ARG A 160 8.79 -4.01 -20.44
CA ARG A 160 7.64 -3.08 -20.42
C ARG A 160 7.23 -2.76 -19.00
N TYR A 161 6.49 -1.66 -18.87
CA TYR A 161 6.01 -1.14 -17.59
C TYR A 161 7.13 -0.79 -16.60
N ILE A 162 8.26 -0.33 -17.11
CA ILE A 162 9.42 -0.02 -16.27
C ILE A 162 9.30 1.41 -15.77
N THR A 163 9.00 1.54 -14.48
CA THR A 163 8.91 2.84 -13.80
C THR A 163 10.27 3.52 -13.79
N LEU A 164 10.28 4.84 -14.00
CA LEU A 164 11.43 5.73 -14.23
C LEU A 164 12.22 5.51 -15.51
N ALA A 165 12.02 4.42 -16.28
CA ALA A 165 12.81 4.15 -17.48
C ALA A 165 12.97 5.34 -18.46
N PRO A 166 11.93 6.13 -18.79
CA PRO A 166 12.08 7.23 -19.74
C PRO A 166 13.18 8.23 -19.36
N VAL A 167 13.39 8.45 -18.06
CA VAL A 167 14.36 9.41 -17.49
C VAL A 167 15.53 8.72 -16.77
N ALA A 168 15.56 7.39 -16.73
CA ALA A 168 16.59 6.65 -16.01
C ALA A 168 17.96 6.77 -16.69
N THR A 169 19.00 6.98 -15.91
CA THR A 169 20.40 7.02 -16.35
C THR A 169 21.09 5.67 -16.18
N ILE A 170 20.55 4.81 -15.31
CA ILE A 170 21.04 3.46 -15.05
C ILE A 170 19.86 2.46 -14.98
N VAL A 171 19.96 1.37 -15.74
CA VAL A 171 18.92 0.34 -15.83
C VAL A 171 19.41 -0.92 -15.12
N GLY A 172 18.75 -1.31 -14.02
CA GLY A 172 18.89 -2.67 -13.50
C GLY A 172 18.13 -3.65 -14.39
N LEU A 173 18.76 -4.68 -14.95
CA LEU A 173 18.14 -5.65 -15.85
C LEU A 173 18.19 -7.05 -15.26
N ALA A 174 17.08 -7.78 -15.30
CA ALA A 174 17.02 -9.22 -15.05
C ALA A 174 16.92 -10.03 -16.35
N PHE A 175 17.80 -11.00 -16.54
CA PHE A 175 17.89 -11.86 -17.73
C PHE A 175 18.42 -13.26 -17.37
N ARG A 176 18.24 -14.26 -18.24
CA ARG A 176 18.82 -15.60 -18.09
C ARG A 176 20.23 -15.62 -18.70
N LEU A 177 21.23 -15.97 -17.91
CA LEU A 177 22.63 -15.98 -18.35
C LEU A 177 23.01 -17.37 -18.89
N LEU A 178 23.57 -17.37 -20.10
CA LEU A 178 24.07 -18.54 -20.81
C LEU A 178 25.57 -18.38 -21.08
N ASP A 179 26.34 -19.43 -20.86
CA ASP A 179 27.78 -19.52 -21.06
C ASP A 179 28.13 -20.76 -21.93
N PRO A 180 27.72 -20.77 -23.21
CA PRO A 180 27.89 -21.93 -24.10
C PRO A 180 29.36 -22.26 -24.40
N ASP A 181 30.24 -21.28 -24.27
CA ASP A 181 31.68 -21.42 -24.54
C ASP A 181 32.50 -21.67 -23.26
N HIS A 182 31.83 -21.88 -22.11
CA HIS A 182 32.45 -22.15 -20.81
C HIS A 182 33.50 -21.12 -20.38
N LEU A 183 33.24 -19.84 -20.62
CA LEU A 183 34.17 -18.75 -20.33
C LEU A 183 34.12 -18.30 -18.86
N LEU A 184 33.05 -18.62 -18.12
CA LEU A 184 32.90 -18.41 -16.67
C LEU A 184 32.99 -19.70 -15.87
N GLY A 185 32.73 -20.86 -16.48
CA GLY A 185 32.93 -22.18 -15.88
C GLY A 185 32.13 -23.29 -16.56
N ASP A 186 32.00 -24.45 -15.90
CA ASP A 186 31.49 -25.68 -16.53
C ASP A 186 29.95 -25.74 -16.69
N VAL A 187 29.23 -24.66 -16.39
CA VAL A 187 27.76 -24.62 -16.41
C VAL A 187 27.28 -23.71 -17.54
N GLU A 188 26.64 -24.31 -18.56
CA GLU A 188 26.10 -23.57 -19.71
C GLU A 188 24.95 -22.64 -19.32
N ASP A 189 23.96 -23.12 -18.58
CA ASP A 189 22.82 -22.32 -18.15
C ASP A 189 22.96 -21.98 -16.66
N ARG A 190 23.40 -20.76 -16.40
CA ARG A 190 23.69 -20.32 -15.03
C ARG A 190 22.42 -19.84 -14.32
N GLY A 191 21.34 -19.57 -15.05
CA GLY A 191 20.08 -19.08 -14.50
C GLY A 191 19.96 -17.54 -14.49
N ILE A 192 19.00 -17.02 -13.72
CA ILE A 192 18.66 -15.60 -13.71
C ILE A 192 19.80 -14.79 -13.09
N THR A 193 20.24 -13.75 -13.80
CA THR A 193 21.33 -12.84 -13.42
C THR A 193 20.85 -11.40 -13.53
N LEU A 194 21.44 -10.52 -12.71
CA LEU A 194 21.13 -9.09 -12.68
C LEU A 194 22.34 -8.28 -13.16
N ALA A 195 22.10 -7.28 -14.01
CA ALA A 195 23.12 -6.35 -14.47
C ALA A 195 22.68 -4.90 -14.34
N LEU A 196 23.65 -3.98 -14.32
CA LEU A 196 23.45 -2.54 -14.41
C LEU A 196 23.87 -2.06 -15.79
N ILE A 197 22.97 -1.42 -16.53
CA ILE A 197 23.20 -0.98 -17.91
C ILE A 197 23.09 0.54 -17.95
N PRO A 198 24.22 1.26 -18.17
CA PRO A 198 24.19 2.70 -18.37
C PRO A 198 23.27 3.07 -19.54
N ARG A 199 22.53 4.18 -19.42
CA ARG A 199 21.56 4.63 -20.42
C ARG A 199 22.14 4.77 -21.83
N ASP A 200 23.38 5.22 -21.92
CA ASP A 200 24.05 5.50 -23.19
C ASP A 200 24.79 4.27 -23.75
N THR A 201 24.51 3.07 -23.24
CA THR A 201 25.07 1.82 -23.78
C THR A 201 24.56 1.59 -25.20
N ASP A 202 25.46 1.34 -26.14
CA ASP A 202 25.12 1.11 -27.54
C ASP A 202 24.10 -0.03 -27.70
N GLY A 203 23.04 0.24 -28.48
CA GLY A 203 21.95 -0.70 -28.73
C GLY A 203 20.82 -0.69 -27.69
N LEU A 204 20.92 0.10 -26.62
CA LEU A 204 19.84 0.29 -25.65
C LEU A 204 18.77 1.28 -26.17
N GLU A 205 17.54 0.80 -26.37
CA GLU A 205 16.38 1.64 -26.71
C GLU A 205 15.60 2.02 -25.44
N ILE A 206 15.58 3.31 -25.11
CA ILE A 206 14.93 3.85 -23.91
C ILE A 206 14.44 5.30 -24.13
N GLY A 207 13.43 5.75 -23.38
CA GLY A 207 12.93 7.13 -23.43
C GLY A 207 11.45 7.30 -23.78
N ARG A 208 10.83 6.29 -24.40
CA ARG A 208 9.38 6.33 -24.70
C ARG A 208 8.55 6.16 -23.43
N ARG A 209 7.36 6.78 -23.38
CA ARG A 209 6.46 6.75 -22.22
C ARG A 209 5.20 5.92 -22.46
N HIS A 210 4.75 5.20 -21.44
CA HIS A 210 3.39 4.68 -21.30
C HIS A 210 2.49 5.75 -20.66
N PHE A 211 1.16 5.55 -20.73
CA PHE A 211 0.18 6.47 -20.17
C PHE A 211 -0.74 5.75 -19.17
N PRO A 212 -0.32 5.60 -17.89
CA PRO A 212 -1.03 4.79 -16.92
C PRO A 212 -2.13 5.60 -16.22
N LEU A 213 -3.37 5.50 -16.73
CA LEU A 213 -4.60 5.99 -16.06
C LEU A 213 -4.52 7.45 -15.59
N ASN A 214 -3.84 8.32 -16.35
CA ASN A 214 -3.60 9.72 -16.00
C ASN A 214 -2.86 9.95 -14.67
N VAL A 215 -2.08 8.97 -14.21
CA VAL A 215 -1.11 9.13 -13.11
C VAL A 215 0.28 9.16 -13.74
N PRO A 216 0.78 10.32 -14.21
CA PRO A 216 1.87 10.36 -15.18
C PRO A 216 3.27 10.20 -14.57
N PHE A 217 3.45 9.27 -13.64
CA PHE A 217 4.81 8.87 -13.24
C PHE A 217 5.56 8.34 -14.47
N GLN A 218 6.87 8.59 -14.51
CA GLN A 218 7.69 8.13 -15.61
C GLN A 218 7.60 6.60 -15.70
N ASN A 219 7.16 6.09 -16.84
CA ASN A 219 7.01 4.66 -17.07
C ASN A 219 7.17 4.39 -18.56
N GLY A 220 7.97 3.40 -18.94
CA GLY A 220 8.31 3.17 -20.34
C GLY A 220 8.76 1.74 -20.65
N PRO A 221 8.89 1.41 -21.94
CA PRO A 221 9.58 0.21 -22.36
C PRO A 221 11.11 0.40 -22.34
N VAL A 222 11.83 -0.70 -22.24
CA VAL A 222 13.30 -0.76 -22.38
C VAL A 222 13.61 -1.96 -23.27
N ARG A 223 14.35 -1.76 -24.37
CA ARG A 223 14.66 -2.83 -25.32
C ARG A 223 16.13 -2.83 -25.67
N GLY A 224 16.62 -4.00 -26.05
CA GLY A 224 17.98 -4.15 -26.54
C GLY A 224 18.10 -5.43 -27.34
N LYS A 225 18.87 -5.36 -28.42
CA LYS A 225 19.29 -6.52 -29.19
C LYS A 225 20.79 -6.48 -29.31
N ASP A 226 21.44 -7.56 -28.88
CA ASP A 226 22.89 -7.70 -28.93
C ASP A 226 23.67 -6.62 -28.15
N VAL A 227 23.10 -6.10 -27.06
CA VAL A 227 23.70 -5.06 -26.21
C VAL A 227 24.83 -5.66 -25.38
N PHE A 228 26.07 -5.18 -25.54
CA PHE A 228 27.21 -5.69 -24.81
C PHE A 228 27.44 -4.91 -23.49
N VAL A 229 27.66 -5.64 -22.40
CA VAL A 229 28.14 -5.09 -21.12
C VAL A 229 29.25 -5.96 -20.54
N PRO A 230 30.28 -5.40 -19.89
CA PRO A 230 31.35 -6.17 -19.27
C PRO A 230 30.85 -6.87 -18.02
N LEU A 231 31.54 -7.93 -17.58
CA LEU A 231 31.16 -8.68 -16.37
C LEU A 231 31.12 -7.82 -15.09
N SER A 232 31.86 -6.70 -15.05
CA SER A 232 31.80 -5.73 -13.95
C SER A 232 30.44 -5.05 -13.78
N GLN A 233 29.57 -5.12 -14.80
CA GLN A 233 28.19 -4.65 -14.71
C GLN A 233 27.22 -5.67 -14.11
N LEU A 234 27.62 -6.94 -13.94
CA LEU A 234 26.81 -7.90 -13.20
C LEU A 234 26.80 -7.52 -11.72
N ILE A 235 25.63 -7.44 -11.09
CA ILE A 235 25.54 -7.06 -9.67
C ILE A 235 26.22 -8.15 -8.83
N GLY A 236 27.26 -7.76 -8.10
CA GLY A 236 28.12 -8.70 -7.34
C GLY A 236 29.15 -9.44 -8.18
N GLY A 237 29.30 -9.07 -9.46
CA GLY A 237 30.29 -9.64 -10.37
C GLY A 237 29.99 -11.09 -10.79
N PRO A 238 30.99 -11.77 -11.39
CA PRO A 238 30.86 -13.14 -11.86
C PRO A 238 30.43 -14.14 -10.78
N ASP A 239 30.83 -13.91 -9.52
CA ASP A 239 30.52 -14.79 -8.39
C ASP A 239 29.03 -14.88 -8.09
N MET A 240 28.27 -13.85 -8.47
CA MET A 240 26.83 -13.78 -8.29
C MET A 240 26.02 -14.12 -9.56
N ALA A 241 26.70 -14.54 -10.63
CA ALA A 241 26.05 -15.04 -11.84
C ALA A 241 25.11 -16.21 -11.50
N GLY A 242 23.86 -16.14 -11.96
CA GLY A 242 22.82 -17.14 -11.69
C GLY A 242 22.06 -16.98 -10.37
N GLN A 243 22.49 -16.07 -9.48
CA GLN A 243 21.88 -15.85 -8.17
C GLN A 243 20.77 -14.78 -8.17
N GLY A 244 20.45 -14.21 -9.33
CA GLY A 244 19.56 -13.06 -9.46
C GLY A 244 18.14 -13.29 -8.95
N TRP A 245 17.58 -14.49 -9.12
CA TRP A 245 16.25 -14.79 -8.58
C TRP A 245 16.21 -14.76 -7.04
N ARG A 246 17.27 -15.29 -6.39
CA ARG A 246 17.41 -15.24 -4.94
C ARG A 246 17.48 -13.80 -4.45
N MET A 247 18.33 -12.98 -5.09
CA MET A 247 18.44 -11.55 -4.77
C MET A 247 17.10 -10.83 -4.88
N LEU A 248 16.37 -11.06 -5.99
CA LEU A 248 15.07 -10.45 -6.24
C LEU A 248 14.06 -10.82 -5.16
N VAL A 249 13.93 -12.10 -4.82
CA VAL A 249 12.95 -12.54 -3.82
C VAL A 249 13.25 -11.96 -2.44
N GLU A 250 14.53 -11.80 -2.07
CA GLU A 250 14.95 -11.19 -0.81
C GLU A 250 14.59 -9.69 -0.77
N CYS A 251 15.03 -8.90 -1.76
CA CYS A 251 14.79 -7.44 -1.79
C CYS A 251 13.32 -7.06 -2.07
N LEU A 252 12.63 -7.79 -2.96
CA LEU A 252 11.20 -7.55 -3.26
C LEU A 252 10.32 -7.71 -2.02
N SER A 253 10.75 -8.50 -1.03
CA SER A 253 9.97 -8.70 0.20
C SER A 253 9.97 -7.46 1.11
N VAL A 254 11.08 -6.70 1.13
CA VAL A 254 11.23 -5.46 1.89
C VAL A 254 10.46 -4.33 1.21
N GLY A 255 10.68 -4.11 -0.10
CA GLY A 255 9.93 -3.11 -0.85
C GLY A 255 8.41 -3.27 -0.71
N ARG A 256 7.93 -4.52 -0.83
CA ARG A 256 6.50 -4.86 -0.66
C ARG A 256 5.96 -4.55 0.74
N ALA A 257 6.81 -4.61 1.78
CA ALA A 257 6.42 -4.31 3.15
C ALA A 257 6.19 -2.81 3.39
N ILE A 258 6.78 -1.94 2.56
CA ILE A 258 6.87 -0.50 2.80
C ILE A 258 6.08 0.27 1.72
N SER A 259 6.46 0.17 0.44
CA SER A 259 6.10 1.15 -0.60
C SER A 259 4.59 1.27 -0.85
N LEU A 260 3.95 0.20 -1.34
CA LEU A 260 2.51 0.18 -1.64
C LEU A 260 1.63 0.23 -0.39
N PRO A 261 1.94 -0.49 0.71
CA PRO A 261 1.19 -0.33 1.96
C PRO A 261 1.20 1.11 2.47
N SER A 262 2.35 1.79 2.43
CA SER A 262 2.48 3.18 2.86
C SER A 262 1.70 4.12 1.95
N SER A 263 1.78 3.95 0.63
CA SER A 263 1.02 4.79 -0.31
C SER A 263 -0.49 4.64 -0.13
N ALA A 264 -0.97 3.41 0.04
CA ALA A 264 -2.40 3.16 0.33
C ALA A 264 -2.82 3.72 1.70
N THR A 265 -1.94 3.66 2.69
CA THR A 265 -2.17 4.23 4.03
C THR A 265 -2.26 5.76 3.97
N GLY A 266 -1.37 6.42 3.22
CA GLY A 266 -1.42 7.88 3.01
C GLY A 266 -2.72 8.33 2.34
N GLY A 267 -3.14 7.63 1.29
CA GLY A 267 -4.43 7.86 0.65
C GLY A 267 -5.63 7.60 1.57
N ALA A 268 -5.57 6.59 2.45
CA ALA A 268 -6.60 6.32 3.44
C ALA A 268 -6.70 7.45 4.49
N CYS A 269 -5.56 7.94 5.00
CA CYS A 269 -5.49 9.10 5.90
C CYS A 269 -6.08 10.36 5.24
N ALA A 270 -5.76 10.62 3.96
CA ALA A 270 -6.35 11.70 3.19
C ALA A 270 -7.88 11.53 3.04
N GLY A 271 -8.34 10.30 2.77
CA GLY A 271 -9.76 9.96 2.69
C GLY A 271 -10.54 10.27 3.97
N VAL A 272 -9.95 9.98 5.15
CA VAL A 272 -10.49 10.37 6.46
C VAL A 272 -10.60 11.89 6.58
N ALA A 273 -9.51 12.61 6.30
CA ALA A 273 -9.45 14.05 6.46
C ALA A 273 -10.40 14.79 5.51
N ALA A 274 -10.45 14.38 4.25
CA ALA A 274 -11.29 14.98 3.22
C ALA A 274 -12.77 14.65 3.44
N THR A 275 -13.11 13.36 3.55
CA THR A 275 -14.52 12.92 3.61
C THR A 275 -15.17 13.29 4.93
N GLY A 276 -14.45 13.20 6.05
CA GLY A 276 -14.99 13.62 7.35
C GLY A 276 -15.34 15.11 7.39
N ALA A 277 -14.46 15.97 6.85
CA ALA A 277 -14.72 17.40 6.77
C ALA A 277 -15.85 17.73 5.78
N TYR A 278 -15.77 17.18 4.55
CA TYR A 278 -16.79 17.41 3.53
C TYR A 278 -18.19 16.96 3.98
N ALA A 279 -18.29 15.80 4.65
CA ALA A 279 -19.56 15.30 5.15
C ALA A 279 -20.21 16.22 6.20
N ARG A 280 -19.41 17.01 6.92
CA ARG A 280 -19.90 18.03 7.86
C ARG A 280 -20.21 19.37 7.20
N ILE A 281 -19.42 19.76 6.20
CA ILE A 281 -19.54 21.04 5.46
C ILE A 281 -20.73 21.00 4.49
N ARG A 282 -20.83 19.95 3.67
CA ARG A 282 -21.87 19.85 2.65
C ARG A 282 -23.22 19.61 3.28
N LYS A 283 -24.22 20.39 2.85
CA LYS A 283 -25.60 20.28 3.32
C LYS A 283 -26.57 19.96 2.22
N GLN A 284 -27.51 19.07 2.50
CA GLN A 284 -28.67 18.74 1.67
C GLN A 284 -29.88 18.50 2.57
N PHE A 285 -31.07 18.80 2.07
CA PHE A 285 -32.32 18.67 2.83
C PHE A 285 -32.27 19.38 4.22
N GLY A 286 -31.51 20.47 4.32
CA GLY A 286 -31.37 21.27 5.54
C GLY A 286 -30.45 20.69 6.63
N LEU A 287 -29.70 19.62 6.35
CA LEU A 287 -28.78 18.98 7.29
C LEU A 287 -27.41 18.75 6.65
N ALA A 288 -26.37 18.64 7.48
CA ALA A 288 -25.07 18.14 7.03
C ALA A 288 -25.22 16.71 6.50
N ILE A 289 -24.61 16.39 5.36
CA ILE A 289 -24.85 15.10 4.69
C ILE A 289 -24.38 13.90 5.52
N GLY A 290 -23.37 14.07 6.39
CA GLY A 290 -22.92 13.03 7.30
C GLY A 290 -23.88 12.72 8.45
N ARG A 291 -25.07 13.36 8.50
CA ARG A 291 -26.18 12.98 9.40
C ARG A 291 -27.15 11.98 8.76
N PHE A 292 -27.00 11.66 7.47
CA PHE A 292 -27.80 10.62 6.82
C PHE A 292 -27.12 9.27 7.02
N GLU A 293 -27.88 8.26 7.45
CA GLU A 293 -27.34 6.94 7.81
C GLU A 293 -26.56 6.28 6.66
N GLY A 294 -26.98 6.47 5.40
CA GLY A 294 -26.23 5.96 4.25
C GLY A 294 -24.83 6.58 4.08
N VAL A 295 -24.66 7.85 4.45
CA VAL A 295 -23.34 8.51 4.47
C VAL A 295 -22.55 8.08 5.71
N GLU A 296 -23.22 7.92 6.87
CA GLU A 296 -22.58 7.40 8.09
C GLU A 296 -22.00 5.99 7.88
N GLU A 297 -22.67 5.14 7.11
CA GLU A 297 -22.20 3.80 6.78
C GLU A 297 -20.86 3.83 6.01
N ALA A 298 -20.76 4.71 5.00
CA ALA A 298 -19.53 4.94 4.25
C ALA A 298 -18.41 5.53 5.14
N LEU A 299 -18.73 6.54 5.97
CA LEU A 299 -17.78 7.11 6.94
C LEU A 299 -17.27 6.08 7.95
N ALA A 300 -18.14 5.17 8.39
CA ALA A 300 -17.76 4.09 9.30
C ALA A 300 -16.72 3.15 8.66
N ARG A 301 -16.92 2.78 7.39
CA ARG A 301 -15.94 2.01 6.62
C ARG A 301 -14.63 2.76 6.44
N ILE A 302 -14.69 4.03 6.05
CA ILE A 302 -13.49 4.88 5.89
C ILE A 302 -12.69 4.93 7.19
N GLY A 303 -13.33 5.25 8.32
CA GLY A 303 -12.64 5.37 9.61
C GLY A 303 -12.04 4.06 10.10
N GLY A 304 -12.85 2.99 10.10
CA GLY A 304 -12.42 1.71 10.63
C GLY A 304 -11.39 0.98 9.76
N LEU A 305 -11.53 0.99 8.44
CA LEU A 305 -10.53 0.42 7.53
C LEU A 305 -9.22 1.20 7.55
N THR A 306 -9.28 2.54 7.70
CA THR A 306 -8.06 3.36 7.88
C THR A 306 -7.35 2.99 9.18
N TYR A 307 -8.08 2.76 10.27
CA TYR A 307 -7.49 2.35 11.55
C TYR A 307 -6.76 1.00 11.44
N ALA A 308 -7.35 0.03 10.73
CA ALA A 308 -6.73 -1.26 10.45
C ALA A 308 -5.49 -1.14 9.54
N THR A 309 -5.59 -0.34 8.47
CA THR A 309 -4.54 -0.18 7.45
C THR A 309 -3.30 0.50 8.04
N THR A 310 -3.49 1.58 8.79
CA THR A 310 -2.40 2.31 9.47
C THR A 310 -1.69 1.43 10.49
N ALA A 311 -2.42 0.63 11.28
CA ALA A 311 -1.83 -0.33 12.21
C ALA A 311 -1.03 -1.44 11.49
N LEU A 312 -1.58 -1.99 10.40
CA LEU A 312 -0.95 -3.02 9.58
C LEU A 312 0.37 -2.53 8.97
N SER A 313 0.36 -1.38 8.31
CA SER A 313 1.54 -0.81 7.65
C SER A 313 2.63 -0.50 8.66
N ARG A 314 2.29 0.14 9.79
CA ARG A 314 3.26 0.45 10.86
C ARG A 314 3.88 -0.80 11.48
N ALA A 315 3.07 -1.81 11.79
CA ALA A 315 3.58 -3.06 12.38
C ALA A 315 4.50 -3.83 11.43
N THR A 316 4.22 -3.78 10.13
CA THR A 316 5.02 -4.46 9.10
C THR A 316 6.34 -3.73 8.85
N ALA A 317 6.32 -2.39 8.73
CA ALA A 317 7.53 -1.58 8.62
C ALA A 317 8.43 -1.72 9.86
N ALA A 318 7.85 -1.70 11.06
CA ALA A 318 8.61 -1.91 12.29
C ALA A 318 9.23 -3.32 12.38
N ALA A 319 8.67 -4.33 11.70
CA ALA A 319 9.30 -5.65 11.63
C ALA A 319 10.58 -5.62 10.79
N VAL A 320 10.54 -4.93 9.63
CA VAL A 320 11.72 -4.72 8.79
C VAL A 320 12.83 -4.01 9.58
N ASP A 321 12.50 -2.99 10.36
CA ASP A 321 13.47 -2.26 11.17
C ASP A 321 14.17 -3.11 12.24
N ARG A 322 13.52 -4.18 12.70
CA ARG A 322 14.15 -5.13 13.64
C ARG A 322 15.09 -6.13 12.95
N GLY A 323 15.32 -5.98 11.65
CA GLY A 323 16.13 -6.89 10.85
C GLY A 323 15.39 -8.15 10.38
N GLU A 324 14.06 -8.22 10.60
CA GLU A 324 13.26 -9.33 10.10
C GLU A 324 13.11 -9.24 8.58
N LYS A 325 12.96 -10.39 7.91
CA LYS A 325 12.60 -10.49 6.49
C LYS A 325 11.15 -10.98 6.35
N PRO A 326 10.13 -10.14 6.62
CA PRO A 326 8.75 -10.59 6.81
C PRO A 326 8.04 -10.90 5.47
N ALA A 327 8.39 -12.01 4.81
CA ALA A 327 7.82 -12.40 3.51
C ALA A 327 6.29 -12.62 3.54
N VAL A 328 5.74 -13.20 4.62
CA VAL A 328 4.30 -13.41 4.76
C VAL A 328 3.58 -12.13 5.22
N PRO A 329 4.03 -11.42 6.27
CA PRO A 329 3.42 -10.16 6.66
C PRO A 329 3.47 -9.08 5.56
N SER A 330 4.54 -9.00 4.76
CA SER A 330 4.61 -8.07 3.61
C SER A 330 3.55 -8.37 2.54
N ALA A 331 3.27 -9.65 2.25
CA ALA A 331 2.18 -10.05 1.36
C ALA A 331 0.80 -9.70 1.94
N ILE A 332 0.60 -9.87 3.25
CA ILE A 332 -0.61 -9.45 3.96
C ILE A 332 -0.79 -7.93 3.88
N ALA A 333 0.25 -7.17 4.20
CA ALA A 333 0.26 -5.71 4.16
C ALA A 333 -0.07 -5.20 2.76
N LYS A 334 0.64 -5.68 1.73
CA LYS A 334 0.40 -5.25 0.34
C LYS A 334 -1.03 -5.53 -0.11
N TYR A 335 -1.51 -6.76 0.11
CA TYR A 335 -2.85 -7.12 -0.33
C TYR A 335 -3.94 -6.32 0.39
N HIS A 336 -3.95 -6.33 1.73
CA HIS A 336 -5.05 -5.71 2.49
C HIS A 336 -4.99 -4.19 2.47
N ALA A 337 -3.82 -3.57 2.57
CA ALA A 337 -3.72 -2.11 2.53
C ALA A 337 -4.21 -1.55 1.19
N THR A 338 -3.81 -2.15 0.06
CA THR A 338 -4.22 -1.65 -1.27
C THR A 338 -5.69 -1.95 -1.57
N GLU A 339 -6.20 -3.11 -1.14
CA GLU A 339 -7.60 -3.48 -1.31
C GLU A 339 -8.54 -2.61 -0.45
N TRP A 340 -8.15 -2.32 0.79
CA TRP A 340 -8.90 -1.39 1.63
C TRP A 340 -8.75 0.05 1.17
N GLY A 341 -7.58 0.46 0.67
CA GLY A 341 -7.41 1.75 -0.01
C GLY A 341 -8.39 1.93 -1.18
N ARG A 342 -8.59 0.89 -1.99
CA ARG A 342 -9.61 0.85 -3.06
C ARG A 342 -11.01 1.06 -2.52
N GLN A 343 -11.39 0.35 -1.45
CA GLN A 343 -12.70 0.48 -0.82
C GLN A 343 -12.92 1.88 -0.23
N ILE A 344 -11.96 2.40 0.53
CA ILE A 344 -11.99 3.74 1.13
C ILE A 344 -12.11 4.81 0.05
N CYS A 345 -11.36 4.68 -1.05
CA CYS A 345 -11.44 5.64 -2.16
C CYS A 345 -12.80 5.60 -2.85
N THR A 346 -13.41 4.41 -2.98
CA THR A 346 -14.77 4.25 -3.54
C THR A 346 -15.81 4.90 -2.62
N ASP A 347 -15.77 4.60 -1.32
CA ASP A 347 -16.65 5.21 -0.32
C ASP A 347 -16.50 6.74 -0.29
N ALA A 348 -15.28 7.26 -0.42
CA ALA A 348 -15.02 8.70 -0.49
C ALA A 348 -15.65 9.34 -1.74
N MET A 349 -15.51 8.71 -2.91
CA MET A 349 -16.15 9.18 -4.15
C MET A 349 -17.67 9.23 -4.02
N ASP A 350 -18.29 8.19 -3.44
CA ASP A 350 -19.74 8.10 -3.25
C ASP A 350 -20.25 9.23 -2.34
N VAL A 351 -19.55 9.53 -1.24
CA VAL A 351 -19.93 10.62 -0.32
C VAL A 351 -19.78 12.00 -0.95
N HIS A 352 -18.78 12.20 -1.81
CA HIS A 352 -18.55 13.49 -2.47
C HIS A 352 -19.44 13.72 -3.70
N GLY A 353 -19.92 12.64 -4.33
CA GLY A 353 -20.77 12.70 -5.52
C GLY A 353 -20.10 13.47 -6.65
N GLY A 354 -20.80 14.44 -7.23
CA GLY A 354 -20.28 15.25 -8.35
C GLY A 354 -18.93 15.91 -8.06
N LYS A 355 -18.65 16.32 -6.81
CA LYS A 355 -17.36 16.92 -6.43
C LYS A 355 -16.19 15.95 -6.62
N GLY A 356 -16.40 14.65 -6.40
CA GLY A 356 -15.37 13.64 -6.62
C GLY A 356 -15.10 13.38 -8.12
N VAL A 357 -16.14 13.51 -8.95
CA VAL A 357 -16.11 13.12 -10.38
C VAL A 357 -15.59 14.24 -11.29
N ILE A 358 -15.91 15.49 -11.02
CA ILE A 358 -15.47 16.62 -11.86
C ILE A 358 -14.00 16.95 -11.53
N LEU A 359 -13.11 16.67 -12.47
CA LEU A 359 -11.68 16.93 -12.35
C LEU A 359 -11.35 18.40 -12.62
N GLY A 360 -10.39 18.92 -11.88
CA GLY A 360 -9.87 20.29 -11.99
C GLY A 360 -8.95 20.60 -10.81
N PRO A 361 -8.39 21.83 -10.73
CA PRO A 361 -7.53 22.25 -9.61
C PRO A 361 -8.16 22.08 -8.23
N GLY A 362 -9.49 22.20 -8.11
CA GLY A 362 -10.21 22.02 -6.87
C GLY A 362 -10.54 20.58 -6.51
N ASN A 363 -10.22 19.59 -7.35
CA ASN A 363 -10.50 18.16 -7.11
C ASN A 363 -9.31 17.46 -6.44
N TYR A 364 -9.61 16.71 -5.36
CA TYR A 364 -8.60 16.01 -4.54
C TYR A 364 -8.86 14.49 -4.43
N LEU A 365 -9.77 13.92 -5.23
CA LEU A 365 -10.14 12.50 -5.16
C LEU A 365 -10.01 11.76 -6.49
N GLY A 366 -10.39 12.41 -7.59
CA GLY A 366 -10.58 11.75 -8.88
C GLY A 366 -9.31 11.13 -9.44
N ARG A 367 -8.15 11.81 -9.31
CA ARG A 367 -6.84 11.25 -9.74
C ARG A 367 -6.43 10.04 -8.91
N SER A 368 -6.59 10.12 -7.59
CA SER A 368 -6.34 9.00 -6.69
C SER A 368 -7.23 7.81 -7.04
N TRP A 369 -8.52 8.04 -7.29
CA TRP A 369 -9.46 6.99 -7.72
C TRP A 369 -9.07 6.36 -9.06
N GLN A 370 -8.66 7.16 -10.06
CA GLN A 370 -8.13 6.66 -11.33
C GLN A 370 -6.87 5.81 -11.15
N GLY A 371 -6.02 6.14 -10.17
CA GLY A 371 -4.77 5.43 -9.88
C GLY A 371 -4.92 4.14 -9.08
N VAL A 372 -6.04 3.91 -8.39
CA VAL A 372 -6.26 2.72 -7.54
C VAL A 372 -5.96 1.38 -8.24
N PRO A 373 -6.35 1.14 -9.52
CA PRO A 373 -6.06 -0.12 -10.19
C PRO A 373 -4.56 -0.44 -10.30
N ILE A 374 -3.70 0.58 -10.28
CA ILE A 374 -2.24 0.40 -10.37
C ILE A 374 -1.72 -0.35 -9.13
N MET A 375 -2.06 0.13 -7.92
CA MET A 375 -1.55 -0.45 -6.67
C MET A 375 -1.98 -1.91 -6.41
N ILE A 376 -3.17 -2.31 -6.87
CA ILE A 376 -3.63 -3.69 -6.72
C ILE A 376 -2.99 -4.64 -7.75
N THR A 377 -2.37 -4.10 -8.80
CA THR A 377 -1.82 -4.86 -9.94
C THR A 377 -0.31 -5.05 -9.84
N VAL A 378 0.43 -4.00 -9.46
CA VAL A 378 1.90 -4.03 -9.41
C VAL A 378 2.45 -4.72 -8.15
N GLU A 379 3.76 -5.05 -8.15
CA GLU A 379 4.47 -5.79 -7.09
C GLU A 379 3.87 -7.16 -6.73
N GLY A 380 3.24 -7.78 -7.73
CA GLY A 380 2.45 -9.00 -7.62
C GLY A 380 0.98 -8.66 -7.48
N ALA A 381 0.18 -9.02 -8.49
CA ALA A 381 -1.25 -8.72 -8.49
C ALA A 381 -1.94 -9.31 -7.26
N ASN A 382 -2.89 -8.57 -6.67
CA ASN A 382 -3.58 -8.94 -5.45
C ASN A 382 -4.22 -10.35 -5.52
N ILE A 383 -4.68 -10.76 -6.71
CA ILE A 383 -5.22 -12.10 -6.98
C ILE A 383 -4.17 -13.19 -6.70
N MET A 384 -2.94 -12.99 -7.18
CA MET A 384 -1.82 -13.91 -6.96
C MET A 384 -1.33 -13.85 -5.52
N THR A 385 -1.16 -12.65 -4.97
CA THR A 385 -0.72 -12.46 -3.58
C THR A 385 -1.64 -13.18 -2.60
N ARG A 386 -2.95 -12.99 -2.76
CA ARG A 386 -3.96 -13.65 -1.91
C ARG A 386 -4.01 -15.15 -2.10
N SER A 387 -4.02 -15.63 -3.35
CA SER A 387 -4.32 -17.05 -3.63
C SER A 387 -3.11 -17.97 -3.47
N LEU A 388 -1.91 -17.48 -3.76
CA LEU A 388 -0.68 -18.28 -3.83
C LEU A 388 0.36 -17.91 -2.77
N MET A 389 0.54 -16.61 -2.47
CA MET A 389 1.67 -16.18 -1.63
C MET A 389 1.38 -16.25 -0.14
N ILE A 390 0.29 -15.63 0.34
CA ILE A 390 0.05 -15.46 1.79
C ILE A 390 0.02 -16.81 2.51
N PHE A 391 -0.87 -17.71 2.10
CA PHE A 391 -0.96 -19.02 2.74
C PHE A 391 0.10 -20.00 2.24
N GLY A 392 0.46 -19.97 0.95
CA GLY A 392 1.47 -20.90 0.42
C GLY A 392 2.83 -20.77 1.11
N GLN A 393 3.31 -19.54 1.32
CA GLN A 393 4.52 -19.29 2.10
C GLN A 393 4.26 -19.46 3.61
N GLY A 394 3.09 -19.02 4.10
CA GLY A 394 2.72 -19.11 5.52
C GLY A 394 2.65 -20.54 6.05
N ALA A 395 2.12 -21.48 5.26
CA ALA A 395 1.96 -22.88 5.64
C ALA A 395 3.30 -23.56 5.95
N ILE A 396 4.39 -23.12 5.32
CA ILE A 396 5.74 -23.64 5.56
C ILE A 396 6.47 -22.78 6.59
N ARG A 397 6.53 -21.47 6.39
CA ARG A 397 7.39 -20.57 7.17
C ARG A 397 6.83 -20.15 8.53
N CYS A 398 5.51 -20.13 8.68
CA CYS A 398 4.86 -19.75 9.94
C CYS A 398 4.48 -20.99 10.78
N HIS A 399 4.54 -22.19 10.22
CA HIS A 399 4.21 -23.41 10.94
C HIS A 399 5.37 -23.83 11.86
N PRO A 400 5.13 -24.13 13.16
CA PRO A 400 6.21 -24.44 14.09
C PRO A 400 7.04 -25.68 13.74
N TYR A 401 6.48 -26.61 12.96
CA TYR A 401 7.09 -27.92 12.69
C TYR A 401 7.43 -28.18 11.21
N VAL A 402 6.69 -27.61 10.25
CA VAL A 402 6.73 -28.11 8.84
C VAL A 402 8.09 -27.84 8.20
N LEU A 403 8.64 -26.63 8.36
CA LEU A 403 9.97 -26.31 7.82
C LEU A 403 11.06 -27.18 8.47
N ALA A 404 10.97 -27.39 9.78
CA ALA A 404 11.92 -28.22 10.52
C ALA A 404 11.83 -29.70 10.10
N GLU A 405 10.62 -30.22 9.86
CA GLU A 405 10.39 -31.58 9.35
C GLU A 405 10.99 -31.75 7.95
N MET A 406 10.78 -30.78 7.06
CA MET A 406 11.37 -30.79 5.71
C MET A 406 12.91 -30.78 5.76
N GLN A 407 13.49 -29.96 6.64
CA GLN A 407 14.94 -29.92 6.85
C GLN A 407 15.47 -31.22 7.46
N ALA A 408 14.77 -31.78 8.44
CA ALA A 408 15.12 -33.05 9.06
C ALA A 408 15.10 -34.20 8.05
N ALA A 409 14.10 -34.25 7.18
CA ALA A 409 13.98 -35.25 6.12
C ALA A 409 15.10 -35.18 5.07
N ALA A 410 15.74 -34.02 4.91
CA ALA A 410 16.84 -33.79 3.99
C ALA A 410 18.23 -34.11 4.58
N LEU A 411 18.32 -34.55 5.83
CA LEU A 411 19.61 -34.86 6.47
C LEU A 411 20.30 -36.06 5.79
N PRO A 412 21.62 -35.98 5.51
CA PRO A 412 22.33 -37.04 4.80
C PRO A 412 22.39 -38.34 5.62
N ASP A 413 22.68 -38.25 6.92
CA ASP A 413 22.72 -39.42 7.81
C ASP A 413 21.31 -39.96 8.10
N TYR A 414 21.11 -41.25 7.86
CA TYR A 414 19.80 -41.89 8.02
C TYR A 414 19.36 -41.99 9.49
N GLY A 415 20.27 -42.28 10.41
CA GLY A 415 19.95 -42.45 11.83
C GLY A 415 19.56 -41.15 12.51
N ASP A 416 20.23 -40.05 12.17
CA ASP A 416 19.90 -38.70 12.62
C ASP A 416 18.64 -38.17 11.94
N ARG A 417 18.46 -38.45 10.64
CA ARG A 417 17.24 -38.12 9.89
C ARG A 417 16.01 -38.73 10.56
N LEU A 418 16.02 -40.04 10.81
CA LEU A 418 14.89 -40.75 11.42
C LEU A 418 14.58 -40.20 12.81
N ARG A 419 15.59 -40.08 13.69
CA ARG A 419 15.40 -39.59 15.07
C ARG A 419 14.84 -38.17 15.12
N LYS A 420 15.41 -37.23 14.35
CA LYS A 420 14.96 -35.83 14.33
C LYS A 420 13.58 -35.69 13.68
N PHE A 421 13.33 -36.42 12.61
CA PHE A 421 12.04 -36.38 11.94
C PHE A 421 10.92 -36.93 12.83
N ASP A 422 11.13 -38.07 13.49
CA ASP A 422 10.14 -38.67 14.38
C ASP A 422 9.81 -37.76 15.57
N ASP A 423 10.83 -37.18 16.24
CA ASP A 423 10.59 -36.22 17.34
C ASP A 423 9.73 -35.03 16.89
N LEU A 424 10.04 -34.45 15.72
CA LEU A 424 9.27 -33.34 15.17
C LEU A 424 7.84 -33.77 14.81
N LEU A 425 7.68 -34.92 14.16
CA LEU A 425 6.38 -35.44 13.73
C LEU A 425 5.46 -35.71 14.94
N PHE A 426 5.95 -36.35 16.00
CA PHE A 426 5.13 -36.60 17.18
C PHE A 426 4.74 -35.31 17.90
N ARG A 427 5.62 -34.31 17.94
CA ARG A 427 5.29 -32.98 18.47
C ARG A 427 4.25 -32.26 17.61
N HIS A 428 4.34 -32.38 16.29
CA HIS A 428 3.35 -31.85 15.36
C HIS A 428 1.98 -32.53 15.54
N ILE A 429 1.93 -33.86 15.68
CA ILE A 429 0.68 -34.57 16.00
C ILE A 429 0.09 -34.08 17.32
N GLY A 430 0.92 -33.93 18.36
CA GLY A 430 0.50 -33.38 19.65
C GLY A 430 -0.04 -31.94 19.53
N PHE A 431 0.60 -31.11 18.70
CA PHE A 431 0.14 -29.76 18.40
C PHE A 431 -1.22 -29.75 17.69
N GLY A 432 -1.43 -30.62 16.70
CA GLY A 432 -2.70 -30.78 16.00
C GLY A 432 -3.84 -31.19 16.94
N ILE A 433 -3.60 -32.19 17.80
CA ILE A 433 -4.58 -32.64 18.82
C ILE A 433 -4.89 -31.51 19.81
N SER A 434 -3.86 -30.82 20.31
CA SER A 434 -4.01 -29.70 21.24
C SER A 434 -4.85 -28.58 20.63
N ASN A 435 -4.61 -28.21 19.37
CA ASN A 435 -5.42 -27.23 18.66
C ASN A 435 -6.84 -27.73 18.38
N GLY A 436 -7.04 -29.03 18.14
CA GLY A 436 -8.35 -29.66 18.06
C GLY A 436 -9.19 -29.42 19.32
N VAL A 437 -8.63 -29.76 20.49
CA VAL A 437 -9.27 -29.56 21.79
C VAL A 437 -9.48 -28.07 22.08
N ARG A 438 -8.44 -27.24 21.88
CA ARG A 438 -8.53 -25.79 22.12
C ARG A 438 -9.57 -25.13 21.23
N SER A 439 -9.63 -25.47 19.94
CA SER A 439 -10.64 -24.97 19.01
C SER A 439 -12.05 -25.31 19.49
N PHE A 440 -12.28 -26.56 19.91
CA PHE A 440 -13.57 -27.00 20.41
C PHE A 440 -13.96 -26.28 21.72
N VAL A 441 -13.07 -26.26 22.72
CA VAL A 441 -13.34 -25.63 24.02
C VAL A 441 -13.53 -24.12 23.89
N LEU A 442 -12.67 -23.42 23.14
CA LEU A 442 -12.81 -21.98 22.88
C LEU A 442 -14.04 -21.67 22.02
N GLY A 443 -14.42 -22.58 21.11
CA GLY A 443 -15.65 -22.52 20.34
C GLY A 443 -16.90 -22.63 21.22
N LEU A 444 -16.92 -23.59 22.14
CA LEU A 444 -18.03 -23.84 23.06
C LEU A 444 -18.19 -22.67 24.04
N THR A 445 -17.09 -22.27 24.69
CA THR A 445 -17.07 -21.18 25.68
C THR A 445 -17.09 -19.77 25.07
N HIS A 446 -17.08 -19.66 23.73
CA HIS A 446 -16.99 -18.39 23.02
C HIS A 446 -15.76 -17.55 23.40
N ALA A 447 -14.68 -18.21 23.82
CA ALA A 447 -13.50 -17.57 24.37
C ALA A 447 -13.82 -16.54 25.47
N LYS A 448 -14.89 -16.74 26.25
CA LYS A 448 -15.21 -15.87 27.39
C LYS A 448 -14.37 -16.21 28.62
N ILE A 449 -13.83 -17.43 28.67
CA ILE A 449 -13.06 -17.99 29.78
C ILE A 449 -11.58 -18.08 29.35
N GLY A 450 -10.67 -17.78 30.28
CA GLY A 450 -9.22 -17.87 30.07
C GLY A 450 -8.48 -16.55 30.36
N SER A 451 -7.19 -16.65 30.69
CA SER A 451 -6.32 -15.48 30.79
C SER A 451 -6.01 -14.93 29.41
N ALA A 452 -5.90 -13.60 29.31
CA ALA A 452 -5.48 -12.91 28.12
C ALA A 452 -4.85 -11.57 28.53
N PRO A 453 -3.86 -11.07 27.75
CA PRO A 453 -3.24 -9.77 28.00
C PRO A 453 -4.24 -8.62 27.77
N GLY A 454 -3.80 -7.41 28.07
CA GLY A 454 -4.57 -6.18 27.88
C GLY A 454 -5.46 -5.79 29.06
N ASP A 455 -6.09 -4.64 28.91
CA ASP A 455 -7.00 -4.03 29.88
C ASP A 455 -8.42 -4.64 29.85
N ALA A 456 -9.33 -4.09 30.66
CA ALA A 456 -10.72 -4.55 30.71
C ALA A 456 -11.43 -4.46 29.34
N TYR A 457 -11.02 -3.51 28.49
CA TYR A 457 -11.64 -3.24 27.19
C TYR A 457 -11.16 -4.21 26.09
N THR A 458 -9.84 -4.46 26.03
CA THR A 458 -9.15 -5.21 24.97
C THR A 458 -8.99 -6.69 25.28
N ARG A 459 -9.06 -7.11 26.55
CA ARG A 459 -8.92 -8.53 26.94
C ARG A 459 -9.85 -9.47 26.19
N ARG A 460 -11.09 -9.01 25.92
CA ARG A 460 -12.07 -9.77 25.11
C ARG A 460 -11.65 -9.96 23.66
N PHE A 461 -10.91 -9.01 23.09
CA PHE A 461 -10.39 -9.07 21.73
C PHE A 461 -9.24 -10.08 21.64
N TYR A 462 -8.28 -10.05 22.56
CA TYR A 462 -7.22 -11.06 22.63
C TYR A 462 -7.76 -12.49 22.79
N ARG A 463 -8.77 -12.70 23.64
CA ARG A 463 -9.40 -14.02 23.77
C ARG A 463 -10.02 -14.51 22.46
N LYS A 464 -10.67 -13.62 21.71
CA LYS A 464 -11.20 -13.96 20.37
C LYS A 464 -10.08 -14.34 19.39
N LEU A 465 -8.95 -13.63 19.40
CA LEU A 465 -7.81 -13.99 18.56
C LEU A 465 -7.25 -15.37 18.93
N ASN A 466 -7.15 -15.71 20.22
CA ASN A 466 -6.73 -17.05 20.66
C ASN A 466 -7.64 -18.15 20.09
N ARG A 467 -8.96 -17.92 20.07
CA ARG A 467 -9.92 -18.86 19.45
C ARG A 467 -9.64 -19.04 17.96
N TYR A 468 -9.55 -17.95 17.22
CA TYR A 468 -9.38 -18.01 15.77
C TYR A 468 -7.99 -18.51 15.36
N SER A 469 -6.96 -18.25 16.18
CA SER A 469 -5.63 -18.81 16.00
C SER A 469 -5.63 -20.34 16.14
N SER A 470 -6.26 -20.88 17.19
CA SER A 470 -6.36 -22.35 17.35
C SER A 470 -7.22 -22.98 16.25
N ALA A 471 -8.31 -22.32 15.83
CA ALA A 471 -9.13 -22.79 14.72
C ALA A 471 -8.36 -22.79 13.37
N LEU A 472 -7.58 -21.74 13.10
CA LEU A 472 -6.74 -21.69 11.90
C LEU A 472 -5.70 -22.81 11.90
N ALA A 473 -4.99 -23.01 13.00
CA ALA A 473 -3.99 -24.07 13.12
C ALA A 473 -4.62 -25.45 12.82
N LEU A 474 -5.74 -25.79 13.49
CA LEU A 474 -6.45 -27.04 13.25
C LEU A 474 -6.86 -27.22 11.78
N VAL A 475 -7.47 -26.19 11.17
CA VAL A 475 -7.96 -26.29 9.79
C VAL A 475 -6.79 -26.33 8.80
N ALA A 476 -5.70 -25.61 9.06
CA ALA A 476 -4.49 -25.63 8.24
C ALA A 476 -3.83 -27.01 8.27
N ASP A 477 -3.60 -27.58 9.45
CA ASP A 477 -2.98 -28.91 9.61
C ASP A 477 -3.83 -29.99 8.94
N THR A 478 -5.15 -29.95 9.17
CA THR A 478 -6.08 -30.87 8.50
C THR A 478 -6.06 -30.70 6.99
N SER A 479 -5.96 -29.46 6.49
CA SER A 479 -5.86 -29.19 5.05
C SER A 479 -4.57 -29.73 4.46
N MET A 480 -3.44 -29.53 5.13
CA MET A 480 -2.13 -30.04 4.70
C MET A 480 -2.11 -31.58 4.73
N LEU A 481 -2.63 -32.19 5.79
CA LEU A 481 -2.71 -33.64 5.95
C LEU A 481 -3.57 -34.30 4.85
N VAL A 482 -4.76 -33.77 4.61
CA VAL A 482 -5.75 -34.40 3.70
C VAL A 482 -5.49 -34.08 2.23
N LEU A 483 -5.06 -32.84 1.92
CA LEU A 483 -4.87 -32.40 0.54
C LEU A 483 -3.41 -32.50 0.08
N GLY A 484 -2.45 -32.54 1.00
CA GLY A 484 -1.03 -32.61 0.70
C GLY A 484 -0.60 -31.55 -0.32
N GLY A 485 0.23 -31.97 -1.28
CA GLY A 485 0.68 -31.12 -2.38
C GLY A 485 -0.45 -30.60 -3.30
N LYS A 486 -1.68 -31.14 -3.24
CA LYS A 486 -2.81 -30.62 -4.01
C LYS A 486 -3.37 -29.32 -3.44
N LEU A 487 -3.04 -28.97 -2.19
CA LEU A 487 -3.49 -27.73 -1.54
C LEU A 487 -3.06 -26.49 -2.33
N LYS A 488 -1.85 -26.52 -2.93
CA LYS A 488 -1.34 -25.42 -3.78
C LYS A 488 -2.21 -25.15 -5.01
N PHE A 489 -2.91 -26.15 -5.53
CA PHE A 489 -3.83 -26.02 -6.67
C PHE A 489 -5.27 -25.70 -6.24
N LYS A 490 -5.58 -25.80 -4.94
CA LYS A 490 -6.88 -25.42 -4.36
C LYS A 490 -6.86 -23.95 -3.96
N GLU A 491 -6.62 -23.08 -4.93
CA GLU A 491 -6.42 -21.64 -4.73
C GLU A 491 -7.52 -20.98 -3.88
N LYS A 492 -8.80 -21.35 -4.05
CA LYS A 492 -9.89 -20.81 -3.23
C LYS A 492 -9.80 -21.20 -1.75
N ILE A 493 -9.32 -22.39 -1.43
CA ILE A 493 -9.14 -22.85 -0.05
C ILE A 493 -7.90 -22.18 0.54
N SER A 494 -6.78 -22.21 -0.19
CA SER A 494 -5.53 -21.51 0.16
C SER A 494 -5.78 -20.03 0.46
N ALA A 495 -6.49 -19.34 -0.44
CA ALA A 495 -6.84 -17.93 -0.29
C ALA A 495 -7.63 -17.65 0.99
N ARG A 496 -8.62 -18.49 1.32
CA ARG A 496 -9.44 -18.30 2.53
C ARG A 496 -8.64 -18.57 3.80
N LEU A 497 -7.75 -19.57 3.81
CA LEU A 497 -6.83 -19.78 4.94
C LEU A 497 -5.88 -18.58 5.09
N GLY A 498 -5.41 -18.04 3.96
CA GLY A 498 -4.63 -16.80 3.91
C GLY A 498 -5.39 -15.59 4.45
N ASP A 499 -6.68 -15.46 4.15
CA ASP A 499 -7.53 -14.40 4.71
C ASP A 499 -7.61 -14.50 6.24
N VAL A 500 -7.79 -15.70 6.78
CA VAL A 500 -7.85 -15.91 8.25
C VAL A 500 -6.52 -15.53 8.91
N LEU A 501 -5.40 -15.99 8.35
CA LEU A 501 -4.06 -15.62 8.81
C LEU A 501 -3.86 -14.10 8.76
N SER A 502 -4.30 -13.48 7.67
CA SER A 502 -4.19 -12.04 7.47
C SER A 502 -4.92 -11.25 8.54
N TYR A 503 -6.20 -11.56 8.78
CA TYR A 503 -7.00 -10.83 9.76
C TYR A 503 -6.54 -11.10 11.21
N LEU A 504 -5.94 -12.25 11.50
CA LEU A 504 -5.27 -12.49 12.78
C LEU A 504 -4.09 -11.53 12.95
N TYR A 505 -3.24 -11.40 11.92
CA TYR A 505 -2.11 -10.48 11.94
C TYR A 505 -2.57 -9.02 12.07
N ILE A 506 -3.54 -8.60 11.27
CA ILE A 506 -4.06 -7.22 11.26
C ILE A 506 -4.73 -6.86 12.60
N ALA A 507 -5.56 -7.76 13.13
CA ALA A 507 -6.18 -7.54 14.43
C ALA A 507 -5.14 -7.48 15.57
N SER A 508 -4.09 -8.28 15.49
CA SER A 508 -2.97 -8.20 16.44
C SER A 508 -2.22 -6.87 16.32
N ALA A 509 -1.99 -6.38 15.10
CA ALA A 509 -1.37 -5.09 14.84
C ALA A 509 -2.20 -3.92 15.40
N MET A 510 -3.53 -3.97 15.25
CA MET A 510 -4.44 -2.96 15.83
C MET A 510 -4.40 -2.92 17.36
N LEU A 511 -4.37 -4.09 18.01
CA LEU A 511 -4.26 -4.16 19.47
C LEU A 511 -2.88 -3.69 19.96
N LYS A 512 -1.81 -4.05 19.25
CA LYS A 512 -0.46 -3.57 19.56
C LYS A 512 -0.36 -2.06 19.42
N ARG A 513 -0.91 -1.48 18.36
CA ARG A 513 -0.98 -0.03 18.18
C ARG A 513 -1.70 0.64 19.34
N TYR A 514 -2.89 0.15 19.69
CA TYR A 514 -3.67 0.73 20.79
C TYR A 514 -2.91 0.68 22.12
N GLU A 515 -2.15 -0.39 22.37
CA GLU A 515 -1.28 -0.50 23.54
C GLU A 515 -0.11 0.50 23.50
N ASP A 516 0.56 0.62 22.35
CA ASP A 516 1.72 1.50 22.16
C ASP A 516 1.38 2.99 22.23
N GLU A 517 0.13 3.34 21.90
CA GLU A 517 -0.39 4.70 21.96
C GLU A 517 -1.02 5.04 23.34
N ASP A 518 -0.72 4.23 24.36
CA ASP A 518 -1.22 4.38 25.74
C ASP A 518 -2.76 4.28 25.87
N ARG A 519 -3.36 3.38 25.09
CA ARG A 519 -4.78 2.98 25.17
C ARG A 519 -5.77 4.17 25.12
N PRO A 520 -5.72 5.00 24.06
CA PRO A 520 -6.53 6.21 23.99
C PRO A 520 -8.02 5.88 23.89
N VAL A 521 -8.81 6.29 24.89
CA VAL A 521 -10.25 6.00 24.96
C VAL A 521 -11.01 6.51 23.73
N THR A 522 -10.55 7.62 23.14
CA THR A 522 -11.14 8.23 21.94
C THR A 522 -11.04 7.33 20.69
N ASP A 523 -10.11 6.37 20.65
CA ASP A 523 -9.94 5.43 19.53
C ASP A 523 -10.79 4.17 19.65
N GLN A 524 -11.38 3.92 20.82
CA GLN A 524 -12.16 2.71 21.08
C GLN A 524 -13.25 2.42 20.02
N PRO A 525 -14.02 3.42 19.51
CA PRO A 525 -14.98 3.14 18.45
C PRO A 525 -14.34 2.67 17.14
N LEU A 526 -13.21 3.26 16.75
CA LEU A 526 -12.46 2.89 15.54
C LEU A 526 -11.89 1.48 15.68
N LEU A 527 -11.21 1.21 16.80
CA LEU A 527 -10.65 -0.10 17.12
C LEU A 527 -11.74 -1.18 17.14
N ALA A 528 -12.84 -0.95 17.84
CA ALA A 528 -13.92 -1.93 17.93
C ALA A 528 -14.54 -2.20 16.56
N TRP A 529 -14.80 -1.17 15.75
CA TRP A 529 -15.39 -1.35 14.42
C TRP A 529 -14.47 -2.22 13.56
N ALA A 530 -13.19 -1.84 13.48
CA ALA A 530 -12.21 -2.53 12.66
C ALA A 530 -11.95 -3.97 13.14
N PHE A 531 -11.90 -4.19 14.45
CA PHE A 531 -11.74 -5.50 15.04
C PHE A 531 -12.95 -6.41 14.76
N HIS A 532 -14.18 -5.89 14.91
CA HIS A 532 -15.39 -6.64 14.63
C HIS A 532 -15.47 -7.04 13.16
N GLU A 533 -15.16 -6.12 12.24
CA GLU A 533 -15.06 -6.41 10.80
C GLU A 533 -14.06 -7.53 10.51
N CYS A 534 -12.84 -7.45 11.07
CA CYS A 534 -11.83 -8.50 10.93
C CYS A 534 -12.33 -9.86 11.46
N THR A 535 -12.92 -9.90 12.65
CA THR A 535 -13.41 -11.17 13.24
C THR A 535 -14.58 -11.78 12.47
N TRP A 536 -15.48 -10.95 11.95
CA TRP A 536 -16.56 -11.40 11.10
C TRP A 536 -16.01 -12.00 9.78
N ARG A 537 -15.06 -11.32 9.13
CA ARG A 537 -14.41 -11.84 7.91
C ARG A 537 -13.59 -13.11 8.16
N MET A 538 -12.89 -13.21 9.30
CA MET A 538 -12.21 -14.46 9.71
C MET A 538 -13.18 -15.63 9.82
N GLN A 539 -14.30 -15.42 10.53
CA GLN A 539 -15.34 -16.43 10.66
C GLN A 539 -15.86 -16.86 9.29
N MET A 540 -16.08 -15.90 8.40
CA MET A 540 -16.60 -16.17 7.07
C MET A 540 -15.63 -16.93 6.16
N ALA A 541 -14.34 -16.60 6.24
CA ALA A 541 -13.30 -17.32 5.52
C ALA A 541 -13.16 -18.76 6.02
N LEU A 542 -13.13 -18.99 7.35
CA LEU A 542 -13.10 -20.33 7.95
C LEU A 542 -14.32 -21.17 7.56
N ASP A 543 -15.52 -20.61 7.68
CA ASP A 543 -16.75 -21.27 7.23
C ASP A 543 -16.69 -21.61 5.73
N GLY A 544 -16.14 -20.69 4.92
CA GLY A 544 -15.91 -20.90 3.51
C GLY A 544 -14.94 -22.05 3.21
N VAL A 545 -13.88 -22.24 4.02
CA VAL A 545 -12.98 -23.40 3.91
C VAL A 545 -13.74 -24.67 4.22
N ILE A 546 -14.39 -24.74 5.39
CA ILE A 546 -15.08 -25.94 5.88
C ILE A 546 -16.20 -26.36 4.92
N ARG A 547 -17.06 -25.43 4.49
CA ARG A 547 -18.19 -25.73 3.59
C ARG A 547 -17.74 -26.26 2.23
N ASN A 548 -16.58 -25.82 1.76
CA ASN A 548 -16.02 -26.20 0.46
C ASN A 548 -14.88 -27.22 0.58
N PHE A 549 -14.71 -27.82 1.76
CA PHE A 549 -13.65 -28.80 1.96
C PHE A 549 -13.95 -30.06 1.12
N PRO A 550 -12.98 -30.58 0.35
CA PRO A 550 -13.25 -31.65 -0.62
C PRO A 550 -13.75 -32.96 0.01
N VAL A 551 -13.28 -33.26 1.22
CA VAL A 551 -13.61 -34.49 1.94
C VAL A 551 -14.72 -34.20 2.95
N ARG A 552 -15.96 -34.63 2.66
CA ARG A 552 -17.16 -34.27 3.44
C ARG A 552 -17.15 -34.74 4.90
N PRO A 553 -16.73 -35.97 5.24
CA PRO A 553 -16.61 -36.38 6.64
C PRO A 553 -15.65 -35.49 7.44
N VAL A 554 -14.50 -35.14 6.86
CA VAL A 554 -13.53 -34.21 7.45
C VAL A 554 -14.16 -32.81 7.63
N ALA A 555 -14.92 -32.35 6.64
CA ALA A 555 -15.65 -31.08 6.74
C ALA A 555 -16.63 -31.06 7.93
N TRP A 556 -17.38 -32.14 8.15
CA TRP A 556 -18.31 -32.24 9.28
C TRP A 556 -17.59 -32.26 10.63
N LEU A 557 -16.46 -32.97 10.72
CA LEU A 557 -15.63 -32.97 11.92
C LEU A 557 -15.07 -31.57 12.21
N LEU A 558 -14.47 -30.91 11.20
CA LEU A 558 -13.97 -29.55 11.33
C LEU A 558 -15.09 -28.57 11.73
N ARG A 559 -16.30 -28.74 11.18
CA ARG A 559 -17.47 -27.93 11.55
C ARG A 559 -17.79 -28.06 13.04
N ALA A 560 -17.81 -29.30 13.56
CA ALA A 560 -18.07 -29.56 14.97
C ALA A 560 -16.96 -28.99 15.89
N LEU A 561 -15.70 -29.09 15.48
CA LEU A 561 -14.55 -28.60 16.26
C LEU A 561 -14.38 -27.08 16.22
N VAL A 562 -14.70 -26.41 15.12
CA VAL A 562 -14.50 -24.96 14.95
C VAL A 562 -15.75 -24.16 15.33
N PHE A 563 -16.93 -24.69 14.99
CA PHE A 563 -18.22 -24.03 15.21
C PHE A 563 -19.22 -24.95 15.92
N PRO A 564 -18.92 -25.44 17.15
CA PRO A 564 -19.80 -26.38 17.86
C PRO A 564 -21.21 -25.83 18.10
N LEU A 565 -21.34 -24.51 18.29
CA LEU A 565 -22.61 -23.80 18.49
C LEU A 565 -22.99 -22.91 17.29
N GLY A 566 -22.38 -23.17 16.12
CA GLY A 566 -22.56 -22.36 14.92
C GLY A 566 -21.71 -21.08 14.87
N ARG A 567 -21.99 -20.26 13.86
CA ARG A 567 -21.36 -18.95 13.60
C ARG A 567 -22.06 -17.87 14.42
N ARG A 568 -21.31 -17.01 15.10
CA ARG A 568 -21.85 -15.96 15.98
C ARG A 568 -21.23 -14.58 15.82
N GLU A 569 -20.09 -14.45 15.13
CA GLU A 569 -19.58 -13.13 14.77
C GLU A 569 -20.54 -12.48 13.76
N VAL A 570 -20.79 -11.19 13.98
CA VAL A 570 -21.67 -10.32 13.19
C VAL A 570 -20.84 -9.14 12.69
N PRO A 571 -21.24 -8.49 11.58
CA PRO A 571 -20.59 -7.26 11.14
C PRO A 571 -20.71 -6.17 12.22
N PRO A 572 -19.88 -5.11 12.15
CA PRO A 572 -20.01 -3.95 13.04
C PRO A 572 -21.43 -3.39 13.04
N SER A 573 -21.93 -2.97 14.21
CA SER A 573 -23.30 -2.47 14.35
C SER A 573 -23.45 -1.01 13.91
N ASP A 574 -24.65 -0.62 13.52
CA ASP A 574 -24.98 0.75 13.10
C ASP A 574 -24.64 1.77 14.19
N ARG A 575 -24.93 1.45 15.46
CA ARG A 575 -24.56 2.31 16.60
C ARG A 575 -23.05 2.54 16.70
N LEU A 576 -22.24 1.52 16.37
CA LEU A 576 -20.80 1.66 16.34
C LEU A 576 -20.35 2.47 15.12
N GLY A 577 -20.98 2.24 13.96
CA GLY A 577 -20.79 3.04 12.75
C GLY A 577 -21.06 4.53 12.98
N HIS A 578 -22.18 4.87 13.61
CA HIS A 578 -22.54 6.23 14.00
C HIS A 578 -21.45 6.91 14.86
N ARG A 579 -20.88 6.18 15.83
CA ARG A 579 -19.78 6.71 16.67
C ARG A 579 -18.51 6.97 15.86
N VAL A 580 -18.19 6.10 14.91
CA VAL A 580 -17.04 6.30 14.01
C VAL A 580 -17.28 7.51 13.10
N ALA A 581 -18.44 7.61 12.47
CA ALA A 581 -18.80 8.75 11.63
C ALA A 581 -18.73 10.08 12.40
N ALA A 582 -19.22 10.11 13.64
CA ALA A 582 -19.13 11.27 14.52
C ALA A 582 -17.69 11.71 14.82
N ILE A 583 -16.76 10.76 15.02
CA ILE A 583 -15.32 11.04 15.19
C ILE A 583 -14.77 11.71 13.94
N LEU A 584 -15.11 11.23 12.74
CA LEU A 584 -14.57 11.76 11.48
C LEU A 584 -15.06 13.19 11.18
N MET A 585 -16.29 13.52 11.57
CA MET A 585 -16.94 14.80 11.27
C MET A 585 -16.60 15.95 12.23
N THR A 586 -15.86 15.71 13.31
CA THR A 586 -15.63 16.72 14.35
C THR A 586 -14.15 16.78 14.71
N PRO A 587 -13.56 17.97 14.94
CA PRO A 587 -12.19 18.06 15.46
C PRO A 587 -12.06 17.33 16.81
N ASN A 588 -11.19 16.33 16.87
CA ASN A 588 -10.86 15.57 18.09
C ASN A 588 -9.54 14.82 17.90
N GLU A 589 -8.98 14.33 19.01
CA GLU A 589 -7.67 13.65 19.00
C GLU A 589 -7.64 12.36 18.17
N ALA A 590 -8.70 11.54 18.21
CA ALA A 590 -8.75 10.29 17.45
C ALA A 590 -8.71 10.55 15.95
N ARG A 591 -9.44 11.56 15.49
CA ARG A 591 -9.39 12.03 14.10
C ARG A 591 -8.00 12.53 13.73
N THR A 592 -7.35 13.33 14.58
CA THR A 592 -5.99 13.84 14.35
C THR A 592 -4.98 12.70 14.24
N ARG A 593 -5.01 11.73 15.16
CA ARG A 593 -4.13 10.53 15.09
C ARG A 593 -4.40 9.71 13.84
N LEU A 594 -5.67 9.52 13.47
CA LEU A 594 -6.05 8.74 12.30
C LEU A 594 -5.61 9.39 10.98
N ALA A 595 -5.56 10.73 10.92
CA ALA A 595 -5.13 11.49 9.74
C ALA A 595 -3.64 11.86 9.74
N SER A 596 -2.87 11.46 10.76
CA SER A 596 -1.45 11.87 10.96
C SER A 596 -0.51 11.53 9.79
N GLY A 597 -0.85 10.54 8.97
CA GLY A 597 -0.10 10.18 7.77
C GLY A 597 -0.38 11.06 6.55
N ALA A 598 -1.25 12.07 6.65
CA ALA A 598 -1.60 12.97 5.55
C ALA A 598 -1.04 14.39 5.73
N TYR A 599 -0.74 15.06 4.62
CA TYR A 599 -0.36 16.48 4.61
C TYR A 599 -1.63 17.36 4.68
N LEU A 600 -1.79 18.07 5.79
CA LEU A 600 -3.00 18.87 6.08
C LEU A 600 -2.73 20.37 6.18
N THR A 601 -1.50 20.82 5.91
CA THR A 601 -1.15 22.24 5.92
C THR A 601 -1.98 22.97 4.85
N PRO A 602 -2.79 23.99 5.23
CA PRO A 602 -3.63 24.72 4.28
C PRO A 602 -2.79 25.53 3.30
N SER A 603 -2.94 25.27 2.01
CA SER A 603 -2.26 26.01 0.94
C SER A 603 -3.17 26.15 -0.29
N ALA A 604 -2.73 26.91 -1.30
CA ALA A 604 -3.46 27.07 -2.55
C ALA A 604 -3.76 25.72 -3.24
N ASN A 605 -2.81 24.80 -3.18
CA ASN A 605 -2.84 23.49 -3.83
C ASN A 605 -3.28 22.35 -2.90
N ASN A 606 -3.68 22.65 -1.65
CA ASN A 606 -4.19 21.66 -0.70
C ASN A 606 -5.62 21.98 -0.24
N PRO A 607 -6.65 21.71 -1.07
CA PRO A 607 -8.05 21.90 -0.69
C PRO A 607 -8.43 21.10 0.58
N VAL A 608 -7.85 19.92 0.78
CA VAL A 608 -8.11 19.08 1.96
C VAL A 608 -7.62 19.78 3.24
N GLY A 609 -6.41 20.36 3.21
CA GLY A 609 -5.90 21.18 4.30
C GLY A 609 -6.80 22.38 4.62
N ARG A 610 -7.25 23.12 3.59
CA ARG A 610 -8.18 24.25 3.78
C ARG A 610 -9.53 23.82 4.35
N MET A 611 -10.11 22.70 3.89
CA MET A 611 -11.33 22.13 4.48
C MET A 611 -11.17 21.81 5.96
N ASN A 612 -10.02 21.23 6.33
CA ASN A 612 -9.73 20.86 7.71
C ASN A 612 -9.56 22.09 8.61
N ALA A 613 -8.94 23.16 8.11
CA ALA A 613 -8.84 24.43 8.82
C ALA A 613 -10.20 25.11 9.04
N LEU A 614 -11.14 24.98 8.10
CA LEU A 614 -12.50 25.53 8.22
C LEU A 614 -13.40 24.73 9.17
N LEU A 615 -13.14 23.43 9.35
CA LEU A 615 -14.03 22.52 10.07
C LEU A 615 -14.44 22.99 11.49
N PRO A 616 -13.55 23.55 12.34
CA PRO A 616 -13.94 24.08 13.66
C PRO A 616 -14.99 25.21 13.56
N GLU A 617 -14.84 26.13 12.60
CA GLU A 617 -15.79 27.22 12.38
C GLU A 617 -17.15 26.70 11.91
N VAL A 618 -17.17 25.67 11.06
CA VAL A 618 -18.41 25.01 10.60
C VAL A 618 -19.17 24.38 11.77
N VAL A 619 -18.46 23.75 12.71
CA VAL A 619 -19.07 23.20 13.93
C VAL A 619 -19.62 24.32 14.83
N ALA A 620 -18.87 25.41 15.00
CA ALA A 620 -19.30 26.56 15.80
C ALA A 620 -20.51 27.30 15.19
N ALA A 621 -20.60 27.34 13.86
CA ALA A 621 -21.69 28.00 13.12
C ALA A 621 -23.01 27.22 13.17
N GLU A 622 -23.01 25.91 13.40
CA GLU A 622 -24.20 25.06 13.35
C GLU A 622 -25.37 25.50 14.25
N PRO A 623 -25.20 25.81 15.55
CA PRO A 623 -26.30 26.31 16.38
C PRO A 623 -26.86 27.65 15.88
N ILE A 624 -25.98 28.53 15.38
CA ILE A 624 -26.34 29.84 14.85
C ILE A 624 -27.15 29.68 13.56
N GLU A 625 -26.74 28.76 12.69
CA GLU A 625 -27.44 28.48 11.45
C GLU A 625 -28.80 27.82 11.69
N ARG A 626 -28.92 26.94 12.69
CA ARG A 626 -30.23 26.37 13.08
C ARG A 626 -31.17 27.48 13.56
N LYS A 627 -30.67 28.43 14.34
CA LYS A 627 -31.42 29.62 14.79
C LYS A 627 -31.87 30.46 13.59
N PHE A 628 -30.96 30.76 12.66
CA PHE A 628 -31.25 31.48 11.43
C PHE A 628 -32.28 30.78 10.53
N LEU A 629 -32.07 29.50 10.20
CA LEU A 629 -32.99 28.71 9.37
C LEU A 629 -34.37 28.55 10.01
N LYS A 630 -34.45 28.51 11.34
CA LYS A 630 -35.74 28.51 12.05
C LYS A 630 -36.50 29.81 11.80
N ALA A 631 -35.83 30.97 11.91
CA ALA A 631 -36.43 32.28 11.65
C ALA A 631 -36.87 32.46 10.18
N VAL A 632 -36.10 31.92 9.23
CA VAL A 632 -36.50 31.90 7.81
C VAL A 632 -37.74 31.02 7.61
N LYS A 633 -37.79 29.83 8.23
CA LYS A 633 -38.95 28.91 8.10
C LYS A 633 -40.22 29.40 8.81
N SER A 634 -40.09 30.15 9.90
CA SER A 634 -41.24 30.77 10.58
C SER A 634 -41.79 32.00 9.86
N GLY A 635 -41.08 32.51 8.85
CA GLY A 635 -41.44 33.75 8.16
C GLY A 635 -41.01 35.02 8.90
N ASP A 636 -40.22 34.89 9.98
CA ASP A 636 -39.67 36.03 10.71
C ASP A 636 -38.63 36.78 9.87
N VAL A 637 -38.04 36.12 8.87
CA VAL A 637 -37.12 36.67 7.86
C VAL A 637 -37.67 36.33 6.47
N GLY A 638 -37.92 37.35 5.64
CA GLY A 638 -38.62 37.25 4.35
C GLY A 638 -37.75 37.46 3.11
N GLY A 639 -36.46 37.77 3.25
CA GLY A 639 -35.54 37.92 2.12
C GLY A 639 -35.54 36.72 1.14
N LEU A 640 -35.38 36.99 -0.16
CA LEU A 640 -35.39 35.97 -1.22
C LEU A 640 -34.06 35.24 -1.39
N ASP A 641 -32.95 35.95 -1.14
CA ASP A 641 -31.59 35.41 -1.19
C ASP A 641 -30.93 35.46 0.19
N PHE A 642 -29.75 34.85 0.31
CA PHE A 642 -29.06 34.76 1.58
C PHE A 642 -28.61 36.12 2.11
N GLU A 643 -28.15 37.02 1.25
CA GLU A 643 -27.64 38.34 1.64
C GLU A 643 -28.77 39.19 2.24
N ALA A 644 -29.95 39.18 1.62
CA ALA A 644 -31.14 39.82 2.15
C ALA A 644 -31.60 39.16 3.47
N GLN A 645 -31.64 37.82 3.52
CA GLN A 645 -32.07 37.09 4.71
C GLN A 645 -31.16 37.35 5.92
N ILE A 646 -29.85 37.34 5.73
CA ILE A 646 -28.90 37.50 6.84
C ILE A 646 -28.86 38.94 7.37
N ALA A 647 -29.00 39.93 6.48
CA ALA A 647 -29.12 41.34 6.87
C ALA A 647 -30.42 41.61 7.64
N GLU A 648 -31.54 41.05 7.18
CA GLU A 648 -32.83 41.16 7.86
C GLU A 648 -32.83 40.44 9.22
N ALA A 649 -32.18 39.27 9.31
CA ALA A 649 -32.03 38.53 10.56
C ALA A 649 -31.23 39.33 11.61
N GLU A 650 -30.19 40.06 11.20
CA GLU A 650 -29.46 40.97 12.10
C GLU A 650 -30.34 42.16 12.51
N ALA A 651 -31.00 42.82 11.55
CA ALA A 651 -31.86 43.98 11.81
C ALA A 651 -33.01 43.67 12.78
N LYS A 652 -33.55 42.44 12.72
CA LYS A 652 -34.61 41.95 13.62
C LYS A 652 -34.07 41.36 14.93
N GLY A 653 -32.76 41.40 15.17
CA GLY A 653 -32.13 40.87 16.39
C GLY A 653 -32.13 39.34 16.49
N VAL A 654 -32.46 38.63 15.42
CA VAL A 654 -32.34 37.16 15.33
C VAL A 654 -30.87 36.77 15.37
N LEU A 655 -29.99 37.54 14.74
CA LEU A 655 -28.54 37.35 14.76
C LEU A 655 -27.83 38.56 15.35
N THR A 656 -26.77 38.33 16.11
CA THR A 656 -25.79 39.36 16.46
C THR A 656 -24.84 39.61 15.29
N SER A 657 -24.16 40.76 15.26
CA SER A 657 -23.15 41.05 14.23
C SER A 657 -22.01 40.03 14.19
N ALA A 658 -21.65 39.44 15.33
CA ALA A 658 -20.64 38.38 15.39
C ALA A 658 -21.16 37.06 14.79
N GLU A 659 -22.41 36.68 15.12
CA GLU A 659 -23.08 35.51 14.55
C GLU A 659 -23.23 35.63 13.03
N ARG A 660 -23.63 36.81 12.54
CA ARG A 660 -23.70 37.12 11.11
C ARG A 660 -22.35 36.92 10.42
N LYS A 661 -21.29 37.57 10.93
CA LYS A 661 -19.94 37.48 10.34
C LYS A 661 -19.45 36.04 10.24
N LEU A 662 -19.71 35.23 11.27
CA LEU A 662 -19.33 33.81 11.26
C LEU A 662 -20.11 33.02 10.21
N LEU A 663 -21.43 33.23 10.08
CA LEU A 663 -22.23 32.56 9.05
C LEU A 663 -21.81 32.97 7.63
N GLU A 664 -21.55 34.25 7.37
CA GLU A 664 -21.06 34.75 6.07
C GLU A 664 -19.69 34.13 5.74
N ARG A 665 -18.77 34.11 6.71
CA ARG A 665 -17.44 33.50 6.57
C ARG A 665 -17.54 32.02 6.23
N VAL A 666 -18.29 31.25 7.01
CA VAL A 666 -18.47 29.80 6.81
C VAL A 666 -19.15 29.52 5.48
N ARG A 667 -20.19 30.27 5.10
CA ARG A 667 -20.87 30.08 3.81
C ARG A 667 -19.93 30.34 2.64
N THR A 668 -19.20 31.45 2.67
CA THR A 668 -18.25 31.83 1.61
C THR A 668 -17.13 30.80 1.48
N ALA A 669 -16.52 30.39 2.60
CA ALA A 669 -15.45 29.40 2.58
C ALA A 669 -15.95 27.99 2.20
N SER A 670 -17.16 27.61 2.64
CA SER A 670 -17.76 26.32 2.26
C SER A 670 -18.09 26.27 0.77
N PHE A 671 -18.42 27.42 0.14
CA PHE A 671 -18.75 27.51 -1.28
C PHE A 671 -17.60 27.01 -2.16
N GLU A 672 -16.35 27.26 -1.78
CA GLU A 672 -15.15 26.75 -2.45
C GLU A 672 -15.18 25.22 -2.59
N PHE A 673 -15.50 24.52 -1.50
CA PHE A 673 -15.40 23.05 -1.45
C PHE A 673 -16.58 22.33 -2.08
N ILE A 674 -17.75 22.96 -2.10
CA ILE A 674 -18.94 22.39 -2.74
C ILE A 674 -19.03 22.73 -4.23
N SER A 675 -18.25 23.71 -4.70
CA SER A 675 -18.14 24.07 -6.11
C SER A 675 -17.19 23.12 -6.84
N VAL A 676 -17.36 23.04 -8.16
CA VAL A 676 -16.49 22.28 -9.06
C VAL A 676 -15.89 23.24 -10.09
N ASP A 677 -14.75 22.85 -10.65
CA ASP A 677 -14.09 23.62 -11.70
C ASP A 677 -14.84 23.48 -13.04
N ASP A 678 -14.77 24.52 -13.87
CA ASP A 678 -15.25 24.54 -15.25
C ASP A 678 -14.17 25.11 -16.17
N PHE A 679 -14.26 24.78 -17.46
CA PHE A 679 -13.23 25.09 -18.46
C PHE A 679 -13.87 25.45 -19.79
N ALA A 680 -13.27 26.38 -20.52
CA ALA A 680 -13.60 26.62 -21.91
C ALA A 680 -13.26 25.37 -22.77
N PRO A 681 -14.02 25.07 -23.84
CA PRO A 681 -13.79 23.88 -24.65
C PRO A 681 -12.36 23.74 -25.21
N GLU A 682 -11.66 24.84 -25.46
CA GLU A 682 -10.28 24.91 -25.93
C GLU A 682 -9.25 24.48 -24.88
N GLU A 683 -9.50 24.71 -23.59
CA GLU A 683 -8.61 24.34 -22.48
C GLU A 683 -8.52 22.82 -22.31
N LEU A 684 -9.59 22.10 -22.67
CA LEU A 684 -9.65 20.63 -22.58
C LEU A 684 -9.11 19.90 -23.82
N ARG A 685 -8.76 20.63 -24.89
CA ARG A 685 -8.22 20.00 -26.10
C ARG A 685 -6.77 19.59 -25.85
N ALA A 686 -6.50 18.29 -25.92
CA ALA A 686 -5.13 17.79 -25.90
C ALA A 686 -4.29 18.47 -27.00
N ALA A 687 -3.12 18.99 -26.65
CA ALA A 687 -2.25 19.83 -27.51
C ALA A 687 -1.67 19.12 -28.76
N THR A 688 -2.14 17.93 -29.12
CA THR A 688 -1.59 17.18 -30.24
C THR A 688 -2.23 17.56 -31.57
N LYS A 689 -1.51 18.36 -32.38
CA LYS A 689 -1.62 18.24 -33.85
C LYS A 689 -1.16 16.83 -34.20
N LYS A 690 -2.10 15.91 -34.48
CA LYS A 690 -1.77 14.67 -35.18
C LYS A 690 -1.05 15.07 -36.47
N LYS A 691 0.25 14.76 -36.60
CA LYS A 691 0.86 14.68 -37.93
C LYS A 691 -0.03 13.69 -38.70
N PRO A 692 -0.54 14.04 -39.91
CA PRO A 692 -1.30 13.09 -40.70
C PRO A 692 -0.47 11.80 -40.81
N PRO A 693 -1.09 10.61 -40.72
CA PRO A 693 -0.37 9.36 -40.84
C PRO A 693 0.50 9.44 -42.11
N LYS A 694 1.78 9.08 -42.00
CA LYS A 694 2.57 8.80 -43.21
C LYS A 694 1.75 7.77 -43.97
N SER A 695 1.16 8.17 -45.10
CA SER A 695 0.45 7.23 -45.96
C SER A 695 1.41 6.08 -46.20
N LEU A 696 1.00 4.86 -45.87
CA LEU A 696 1.64 3.65 -46.38
C LEU A 696 1.47 3.72 -47.91
N ARG A 697 2.37 4.44 -48.59
CA ARG A 697 2.51 4.39 -50.04
C ARG A 697 3.14 3.03 -50.34
N SER A 698 2.28 2.16 -50.86
CA SER A 698 2.58 1.09 -51.82
C SER A 698 3.85 0.29 -51.60
N VAL A 699 3.70 -0.91 -51.03
CA VAL A 699 4.44 -2.06 -51.54
C VAL A 699 3.42 -2.82 -52.40
N ALA A 700 3.47 -2.53 -53.70
CA ALA A 700 2.97 -3.41 -54.74
C ALA A 700 4.13 -4.31 -55.17
#